data_AF-A0A6G6J7Q0-F1
#
_entry.id   AF-A0A6G6J7Q0-F1
#
_cell.length_a   1.000
_cell.length_b   1.000
_cell.length_c   1.000
_cell.angle_alpha   90.00
_cell.angle_beta   90.00
_cell.angle_gamma   90.00
#
_symmetry.space_group_name_H-M   'P 1'
#
loop_
_entity.id
_entity.type
_entity.pdbx_description
1 polymer ?
#
loop_
_entity_poly.entity_id
_entity_poly.type
_entity_poly.pdbx_seq_one_letter_code
_entity_poly.pdbx_strand_id
1 'polypeptide(L)'
;MKKRALALAVISACGLVPQAFAHELAYSKKDNIKVEVPGDASNWCKPDLEMTISRPAWDNQAMLAGLVSKLPFVLGKDCPTAKVIWKAVDASGNLYASGSGTASNLGLVTLAAAQTAPAPAPVQAPTPAPAPATPVATPAPAPAPEAPPAPSVAAEPVQTPAEPAAQPPVATAPAQPTPAPATPAEAPAPSQPAVAETKAETPTAPVPAPAPAAPTAVTAAPTTDFGRGLVVGHPQLVEVTDDAGCKWVMSKTAVEGEVGLAFGSSPSMPCPASGFAEGSFDKLTWKIPNSYRGDNWQRVYVHPSGLMFNKGLEAAVKGKALSFLSANADQALFLVGELPARQMKVYLAFQRGSYRVLGPFNGEPYYVVTTPDESFALDAVEYKKAAVEVFQLLKSTSPSTVDVQNFYVAKSLNDLYPASGWGDDKGKIVRNRLGENRGQFYFDVQEGSNWAMQREKQRLREERFRQEQMAELHTRVLARYEQLKAGMKDYEGRETEALAQMAGIQVRFGSPLALQDPNSSKRVDLMMVHVTGKSGDFYDIDFPAKGRLMSNQEFEKEWYVVPVANVTPYLPLDDGRAIPTFRGNLPFAPEACKQDHCADKVSFGAVLAREFGPDSGIDFSWTPEVSQQYVNAWKNASAQIQ
;
A
#
# COMPACT_ATOMS: atom_id res chain seq x y z
N MET A 1 -4.26 -47.31 12.85
CA MET A 1 -4.00 -47.83 14.21
C MET A 1 -3.81 -46.67 15.18
N LYS A 2 -4.54 -46.72 16.30
CA LYS A 2 -4.39 -46.00 17.58
C LYS A 2 -4.63 -44.47 17.62
N LYS A 3 -5.88 -44.15 17.99
CA LYS A 3 -6.36 -42.94 18.68
C LYS A 3 -5.50 -42.61 19.91
N ARG A 4 -5.23 -41.32 20.17
CA ARG A 4 -5.10 -40.75 21.52
C ARG A 4 -5.60 -39.30 21.55
N ALA A 5 -6.61 -39.07 22.38
CA ALA A 5 -7.14 -37.78 22.79
C ALA A 5 -6.32 -37.19 23.97
N LEU A 6 -6.75 -36.01 24.44
CA LEU A 6 -6.31 -35.21 25.63
C LEU A 6 -5.16 -34.22 25.37
N ALA A 7 -5.16 -32.97 25.82
CA ALA A 7 -6.11 -32.17 26.62
C ALA A 7 -5.77 -30.68 26.46
N LEU A 8 -6.77 -29.80 26.57
CA LEU A 8 -6.57 -28.38 26.84
C LEU A 8 -5.89 -28.21 28.20
N ALA A 9 -4.80 -27.44 28.25
CA ALA A 9 -4.33 -26.80 29.46
C ALA A 9 -4.36 -25.28 29.24
N VAL A 10 -5.35 -24.64 29.85
CA VAL A 10 -5.40 -23.19 30.02
C VAL A 10 -4.35 -22.83 31.06
N ILE A 11 -3.32 -22.07 30.67
CA ILE A 11 -2.44 -21.36 31.60
C ILE A 11 -2.57 -19.87 31.30
N SER A 12 -3.09 -19.18 32.30
CA SER A 12 -3.25 -17.74 32.39
C SER A 12 -1.98 -17.11 32.99
N ALA A 13 -1.76 -15.83 32.62
CA ALA A 13 -0.88 -14.80 33.21
C ALA A 13 0.60 -14.70 32.72
N CYS A 14 0.87 -13.73 31.83
CA CYS A 14 1.55 -12.43 32.11
C CYS A 14 2.10 -11.75 30.84
N GLY A 15 1.83 -10.45 30.66
CA GLY A 15 2.64 -9.50 29.87
C GLY A 15 2.26 -9.30 28.39
N LEU A 16 1.44 -8.28 28.12
CA LEU A 16 0.95 -7.89 26.79
C LEU A 16 2.04 -7.25 25.90
N VAL A 17 2.43 -7.95 24.84
CA VAL A 17 2.71 -7.37 23.52
C VAL A 17 1.55 -7.85 22.64
N PRO A 18 0.96 -7.02 21.74
CA PRO A 18 -0.06 -7.52 20.83
C PRO A 18 0.55 -8.62 19.95
N GLN A 19 0.28 -9.89 20.28
CA GLN A 19 0.65 -11.02 19.43
C GLN A 19 -0.24 -10.93 18.20
N ALA A 20 0.35 -10.50 17.09
CA ALA A 20 -0.22 -10.79 15.78
C ALA A 20 -0.51 -12.29 15.73
N PHE A 21 -1.78 -12.66 15.53
CA PHE A 21 -2.15 -14.05 15.29
C PHE A 21 -1.26 -14.57 14.16
N ALA A 22 -0.52 -15.65 14.41
CA ALA A 22 0.39 -16.25 13.44
C ALA A 22 -0.26 -17.55 12.94
N HIS A 23 -0.55 -17.60 11.64
CA HIS A 23 -1.05 -18.80 10.98
C HIS A 23 0.11 -19.74 10.66
N GLU A 24 -0.04 -21.02 11.01
CA GLU A 24 0.95 -22.06 10.70
C GLU A 24 0.74 -22.57 9.27
N LEU A 25 1.67 -22.24 8.39
CA LEU A 25 1.61 -22.58 6.96
C LEU A 25 2.07 -24.02 6.71
N ALA A 26 3.08 -24.49 7.46
CA ALA A 26 3.62 -25.83 7.35
C ALA A 26 4.31 -26.27 8.65
N TYR A 27 4.19 -27.55 8.98
CA TYR A 27 4.87 -28.17 10.11
C TYR A 27 5.43 -29.54 9.74
N SER A 28 6.71 -29.75 10.05
CA SER A 28 7.35 -31.06 9.95
C SER A 28 7.83 -31.50 11.32
N LYS A 29 7.14 -32.50 11.89
CA LYS A 29 7.54 -33.14 13.15
C LYS A 29 8.85 -33.93 13.04
N LYS A 30 9.15 -34.47 11.85
CA LYS A 30 10.37 -35.24 11.59
C LYS A 30 11.62 -34.34 11.62
N ASP A 31 11.46 -33.11 11.15
CA ASP A 31 12.55 -32.17 10.92
C ASP A 31 12.60 -31.04 11.98
N ASN A 32 11.60 -30.99 12.87
CA ASN A 32 11.35 -29.95 13.87
C ASN A 32 11.24 -28.54 13.27
N ILE A 33 10.60 -28.43 12.10
CA ILE A 33 10.43 -27.17 11.38
C ILE A 33 8.98 -26.70 11.54
N LYS A 34 8.81 -25.44 11.92
CA LYS A 34 7.52 -24.74 11.90
C LYS A 34 7.64 -23.50 11.01
N VAL A 35 6.64 -23.28 10.16
CA VAL A 35 6.59 -22.13 9.25
C VAL A 35 5.34 -21.33 9.58
N GLU A 36 5.53 -20.06 9.92
CA GLU A 36 4.48 -19.17 10.44
C GLU A 36 4.40 -17.89 9.62
N VAL A 37 3.19 -17.40 9.41
CA VAL A 37 2.89 -16.15 8.69
C VAL A 37 1.87 -15.32 9.50
N PRO A 38 1.91 -13.98 9.45
CA PRO A 38 1.00 -13.14 10.21
C PRO A 38 -0.40 -13.15 9.58
N GLY A 39 -1.41 -13.43 10.40
CA GLY A 39 -2.82 -13.52 10.02
C GLY A 39 -3.49 -14.75 10.63
N ASP A 40 -4.80 -14.84 10.45
CA ASP A 40 -5.60 -16.03 10.69
C ASP A 40 -5.73 -16.86 9.40
N ALA A 41 -6.34 -18.05 9.50
CA ALA A 41 -6.49 -18.97 8.38
C ALA A 41 -7.26 -18.38 7.17
N SER A 42 -8.04 -17.31 7.38
CA SER A 42 -8.83 -16.63 6.34
C SER A 42 -8.18 -15.40 5.72
N ASN A 43 -7.15 -14.81 6.34
CA ASN A 43 -6.56 -13.54 5.88
C ASN A 43 -5.01 -13.51 5.84
N TRP A 44 -4.36 -14.66 6.01
CA TRP A 44 -2.90 -14.74 6.01
C TRP A 44 -2.27 -14.42 4.64
N CYS A 45 -2.97 -14.67 3.53
CA CYS A 45 -2.47 -14.36 2.19
C CYS A 45 -2.61 -12.86 1.88
N LYS A 46 -1.51 -12.11 2.04
CA LYS A 46 -1.39 -10.68 1.74
C LYS A 46 -0.42 -10.42 0.58
N PRO A 47 -0.53 -9.29 -0.14
CA PRO A 47 0.38 -8.95 -1.24
C PRO A 47 1.86 -8.90 -0.82
N ASP A 48 2.12 -8.45 0.41
CA ASP A 48 3.43 -8.51 1.06
C ASP A 48 3.30 -9.44 2.30
N LEU A 49 4.04 -10.54 2.28
CA LEU A 49 3.96 -11.63 3.25
C LEU A 49 5.29 -11.78 4.01
N GLU A 50 5.24 -11.62 5.33
CA GLU A 50 6.38 -11.90 6.21
C GLU A 50 6.29 -13.33 6.75
N MET A 51 7.28 -14.17 6.48
CA MET A 51 7.28 -15.58 6.88
C MET A 51 8.41 -15.87 7.87
N THR A 52 8.10 -16.56 8.96
CA THR A 52 9.09 -16.99 9.95
C THR A 52 9.21 -18.51 9.93
N ILE A 53 10.44 -19.01 9.76
CA ILE A 53 10.77 -20.43 9.78
C ILE A 53 11.51 -20.69 11.09
N SER A 54 10.90 -21.42 12.02
CA SER A 54 11.49 -21.72 13.32
C SER A 54 11.92 -23.19 13.43
N ARG A 55 13.08 -23.41 14.05
CA ARG A 55 13.64 -24.73 14.36
C ARG A 55 14.43 -24.67 15.68
N PRO A 56 14.51 -25.74 16.49
CA PRO A 56 15.25 -25.70 17.75
C PRO A 56 16.72 -25.30 17.61
N ALA A 57 17.40 -25.78 16.56
CA ALA A 57 18.76 -25.38 16.19
C ALA A 57 18.93 -25.45 14.68
N TRP A 58 19.65 -24.49 14.12
CA TRP A 58 20.05 -24.48 12.72
C TRP A 58 21.49 -24.94 12.57
N ASP A 59 21.66 -26.23 12.31
CA ASP A 59 22.94 -26.93 12.20
C ASP A 59 23.28 -27.36 10.76
N ASN A 60 22.35 -27.20 9.82
CA ASN A 60 22.47 -27.71 8.46
C ASN A 60 21.88 -26.73 7.42
N GLN A 61 22.77 -26.02 6.71
CA GLN A 61 22.39 -25.09 5.66
C GLN A 61 21.70 -25.77 4.46
N ALA A 62 22.08 -27.01 4.12
CA ALA A 62 21.49 -27.74 2.99
C ALA A 62 20.00 -28.07 3.24
N MET A 63 19.63 -28.26 4.51
CA MET A 63 18.25 -28.47 4.94
C MET A 63 17.40 -27.21 4.77
N LEU A 64 17.94 -26.04 5.13
CA LEU A 64 17.28 -24.76 4.91
C LEU A 64 17.11 -24.47 3.40
N ALA A 65 18.17 -24.66 2.61
CA ALA A 65 18.09 -24.50 1.15
C ALA A 65 17.06 -25.44 0.51
N GLY A 66 17.00 -26.70 0.98
CA GLY A 66 15.99 -27.67 0.57
C GLY A 66 14.57 -27.24 0.94
N LEU A 67 14.36 -26.68 2.13
CA LEU A 67 13.07 -26.18 2.58
C LEU A 67 12.61 -24.96 1.75
N VAL A 68 13.51 -23.98 1.57
CA VAL A 68 13.26 -22.76 0.77
C VAL A 68 12.95 -23.09 -0.69
N SER A 69 13.47 -24.20 -1.22
CA SER A 69 13.11 -24.70 -2.57
C SER A 69 11.72 -25.34 -2.66
N LYS A 70 11.16 -25.82 -1.54
CA LYS A 70 9.87 -26.54 -1.50
C LYS A 70 8.71 -25.64 -1.07
N LEU A 71 8.97 -24.63 -0.25
CA LEU A 71 7.95 -23.67 0.22
C LEU A 71 7.22 -22.93 -0.92
N PRO A 72 7.85 -22.61 -2.06
CA PRO A 72 7.12 -22.08 -3.22
C PRO A 72 5.97 -22.94 -3.73
N PHE A 73 6.02 -24.27 -3.54
CA PHE A 73 4.92 -25.15 -3.93
C PHE A 73 3.67 -24.96 -3.06
N VAL A 74 3.87 -24.69 -1.77
CA VAL A 74 2.77 -24.40 -0.83
C VAL A 74 2.25 -22.99 -1.06
N LEU A 75 3.15 -22.01 -1.17
CA LEU A 75 2.80 -20.60 -1.39
C LEU A 75 2.15 -20.36 -2.75
N GLY A 76 2.60 -21.04 -3.81
CA GLY A 76 2.03 -20.93 -5.15
C GLY A 76 0.60 -21.45 -5.27
N LYS A 77 0.15 -22.33 -4.36
CA LYS A 77 -1.21 -22.87 -4.35
C LYS A 77 -2.19 -21.91 -3.68
N ASP A 78 -1.81 -21.36 -2.54
CA ASP A 78 -2.74 -20.63 -1.68
C ASP A 78 -2.50 -19.10 -1.72
N CYS A 79 -1.37 -18.63 -2.24
CA CYS A 79 -1.02 -17.20 -2.32
C CYS A 79 -0.07 -16.84 -3.50
N PRO A 80 -0.46 -17.09 -4.77
CA PRO A 80 0.44 -17.06 -5.93
C PRO A 80 1.05 -15.69 -6.29
N THR A 81 0.45 -14.59 -5.84
CA THR A 81 0.86 -13.22 -6.20
C THR A 81 1.66 -12.51 -5.10
N ALA A 82 1.91 -13.16 -3.95
CA ALA A 82 2.58 -12.53 -2.82
C ALA A 82 4.08 -12.34 -3.04
N LYS A 83 4.59 -11.18 -2.60
CA LYS A 83 6.00 -10.95 -2.32
C LYS A 83 6.30 -11.45 -0.92
N VAL A 84 7.32 -12.28 -0.78
CA VAL A 84 7.61 -12.98 0.47
C VAL A 84 8.95 -12.50 1.01
N ILE A 85 8.94 -11.99 2.23
CA ILE A 85 10.14 -11.74 3.03
C ILE A 85 10.17 -12.81 4.10
N TRP A 86 11.28 -13.53 4.25
CA TRP A 86 11.35 -14.63 5.20
C TRP A 86 12.60 -14.58 6.08
N LYS A 87 12.45 -15.11 7.29
CA LYS A 87 13.54 -15.25 8.27
C LYS A 87 13.53 -16.65 8.88
N ALA A 88 14.70 -17.24 9.06
CA ALA A 88 14.92 -18.48 9.78
C ALA A 88 15.46 -18.15 11.17
N VAL A 89 14.80 -18.62 12.23
CA VAL A 89 15.14 -18.34 13.62
C VAL A 89 15.32 -19.63 14.43
N ASP A 90 16.22 -19.62 15.41
CA ASP A 90 16.41 -20.73 16.35
C ASP A 90 15.41 -20.70 17.53
N ALA A 91 15.51 -21.64 18.48
CA ALA A 91 14.66 -21.67 19.68
C ALA A 91 14.79 -20.41 20.57
N SER A 92 15.91 -19.68 20.47
CA SER A 92 16.17 -18.45 21.21
C SER A 92 15.72 -17.20 20.46
N GLY A 93 15.17 -17.36 19.24
CA GLY A 93 14.76 -16.26 18.38
C GLY A 93 15.92 -15.60 17.62
N ASN A 94 17.13 -16.18 17.65
CA ASN A 94 18.26 -15.63 16.92
C ASN A 94 18.08 -15.87 15.43
N LEU A 95 18.34 -14.84 14.64
CA LEU A 95 18.33 -14.92 13.18
C LEU A 95 19.48 -15.82 12.70
N TYR A 96 19.15 -16.90 12.01
CA TYR A 96 20.10 -17.78 11.34
C TYR A 96 20.28 -17.40 9.87
N ALA A 97 19.19 -17.07 9.18
CA ALA A 97 19.21 -16.67 7.78
C ALA A 97 17.97 -15.86 7.42
N SER A 98 18.03 -15.10 6.34
CA SER A 98 16.89 -14.40 5.77
C SER A 98 16.95 -14.39 4.24
N GLY A 99 15.83 -14.07 3.62
CA GLY A 99 15.74 -13.88 2.19
C GLY A 99 14.46 -13.15 1.82
N SER A 100 14.37 -12.74 0.55
CA SER A 100 13.17 -12.13 0.00
C SER A 100 12.99 -12.54 -1.46
N GLY A 101 11.73 -12.62 -1.89
CA GLY A 101 11.37 -13.07 -3.23
C GLY A 101 9.87 -13.01 -3.45
N THR A 102 9.35 -13.96 -4.24
CA THR A 102 7.93 -14.12 -4.56
C THR A 102 7.43 -15.49 -4.13
N ALA A 103 6.11 -15.70 -4.13
CA ALA A 103 5.49 -17.00 -3.86
C ALA A 103 6.03 -18.15 -4.74
N SER A 104 6.53 -17.84 -5.94
CA SER A 104 7.13 -18.82 -6.88
C SER A 104 8.64 -19.00 -6.71
N ASN A 105 9.32 -18.06 -6.04
CA ASN A 105 10.76 -18.12 -5.78
C ASN A 105 11.13 -17.26 -4.58
N LEU A 106 11.50 -17.90 -3.47
CA LEU A 106 11.84 -17.22 -2.21
C LEU A 106 13.21 -16.51 -2.19
N GLY A 107 13.91 -16.47 -3.33
CA GLY A 107 15.17 -15.76 -3.50
C GLY A 107 16.37 -16.48 -2.88
N LEU A 108 17.50 -15.75 -2.79
CA LEU A 108 18.75 -16.28 -2.27
C LEU A 108 18.74 -16.33 -0.73
N VAL A 109 19.26 -17.42 -0.17
CA VAL A 109 19.47 -17.57 1.28
C VAL A 109 20.65 -16.71 1.71
N THR A 110 20.39 -15.71 2.56
CA THR A 110 21.43 -14.88 3.19
C THR A 110 21.63 -15.36 4.62
N LEU A 111 22.79 -15.95 4.93
CA LEU A 111 23.11 -16.36 6.29
C LEU A 111 23.36 -15.12 7.17
N ALA A 112 22.84 -15.12 8.38
CA ALA A 112 23.22 -14.14 9.39
C ALA A 112 24.70 -14.38 9.74
N ALA A 113 25.54 -13.36 9.60
CA ALA A 113 26.96 -13.46 9.93
C ALA A 113 27.09 -13.96 11.38
N ALA A 114 27.86 -15.04 11.57
CA ALA A 114 28.17 -15.55 12.89
C ALA A 114 28.70 -14.40 13.75
N GLN A 115 28.10 -14.18 14.92
CA GLN A 115 28.64 -13.28 15.93
C GLN A 115 30.00 -13.85 16.36
N THR A 116 31.06 -13.42 15.70
CA THR A 116 32.40 -13.48 16.27
C THR A 116 32.39 -12.63 17.52
N ALA A 117 32.65 -13.30 18.65
CA ALA A 117 32.91 -12.66 19.93
C ALA A 117 33.84 -11.45 19.76
N PRO A 118 33.60 -10.33 20.48
CA PRO A 118 34.47 -9.16 20.37
C PRO A 118 35.90 -9.51 20.76
N ALA A 119 36.84 -9.24 19.88
CA ALA A 119 38.27 -9.24 20.19
C ALA A 119 38.57 -8.13 21.24
N PRO A 120 39.48 -8.37 22.21
CA PRO A 120 39.75 -7.43 23.29
C PRO A 120 40.36 -6.14 22.76
N ALA A 121 39.85 -5.01 23.25
CA ALA A 121 40.38 -3.68 22.96
C ALA A 121 41.79 -3.49 23.54
N PRO A 122 42.70 -2.76 22.86
CA PRO A 122 44.03 -2.49 23.36
C PRO A 122 44.02 -1.56 24.58
N VAL A 123 44.90 -1.91 25.53
CA VAL A 123 45.13 -1.29 26.84
C VAL A 123 45.63 0.15 26.71
N GLN A 124 44.97 1.11 27.36
CA GLN A 124 45.53 2.43 27.67
C GLN A 124 46.10 2.44 29.11
N ALA A 125 47.25 3.10 29.27
CA ALA A 125 48.02 3.24 30.50
C ALA A 125 47.34 4.16 31.54
N PRO A 126 47.68 4.06 32.85
CA PRO A 126 46.88 4.61 33.93
C PRO A 126 47.19 6.08 34.26
N THR A 127 46.15 6.84 34.60
CA THR A 127 46.23 8.18 35.21
C THR A 127 45.89 8.08 36.71
N PRO A 128 46.54 8.83 37.63
CA PRO A 128 46.49 8.58 39.06
C PRO A 128 45.21 9.09 39.76
N ALA A 129 44.92 8.45 40.89
CA ALA A 129 43.75 8.62 41.76
C ALA A 129 43.69 9.96 42.52
N PRO A 130 42.47 10.41 42.89
CA PRO A 130 42.22 11.12 44.14
C PRO A 130 41.40 10.29 45.14
N ALA A 131 41.69 10.57 46.41
CA ALA A 131 41.23 9.93 47.65
C ALA A 131 39.75 10.30 48.03
N PRO A 132 39.17 9.67 49.09
CA PRO A 132 37.73 9.46 49.24
C PRO A 132 36.92 10.57 49.95
N ALA A 133 35.60 10.36 49.91
CA ALA A 133 34.47 11.26 50.08
C ALA A 133 34.16 11.83 51.50
N THR A 134 33.38 12.92 51.49
CA THR A 134 32.50 13.36 52.60
C THR A 134 31.05 13.44 52.09
N PRO A 135 30.03 13.02 52.88
CA PRO A 135 28.63 12.99 52.45
C PRO A 135 27.94 14.35 52.66
N VAL A 136 27.08 14.75 51.71
CA VAL A 136 26.22 15.94 51.84
C VAL A 136 24.75 15.54 51.62
N ALA A 137 23.89 16.22 52.36
CA ALA A 137 22.55 15.87 52.80
C ALA A 137 21.45 15.79 51.72
N THR A 138 20.44 14.98 52.06
CA THR A 138 19.13 14.79 51.43
C THR A 138 18.30 16.09 51.37
N PRO A 139 17.74 16.48 50.21
CA PRO A 139 16.72 17.52 50.13
C PRO A 139 15.31 16.98 50.42
N ALA A 140 14.54 17.77 51.17
CA ALA A 140 13.16 17.54 51.59
C ALA A 140 12.12 17.82 50.47
N PRO A 141 10.89 17.28 50.56
CA PRO A 141 9.88 17.38 49.51
C PRO A 141 9.14 18.74 49.49
N ALA A 142 8.81 19.21 48.29
CA ALA A 142 8.04 20.41 48.03
C ALA A 142 6.51 20.17 48.13
N PRO A 143 5.71 21.15 48.62
CA PRO A 143 4.29 20.99 48.91
C PRO A 143 3.35 21.17 47.71
N ALA A 144 2.16 20.56 47.83
CA ALA A 144 1.07 20.52 46.86
C ALA A 144 0.27 21.85 46.78
N PRO A 145 -0.29 22.22 45.60
CA PRO A 145 -1.16 23.39 45.46
C PRO A 145 -2.59 23.16 45.98
N GLU A 146 -3.09 24.20 46.64
CA GLU A 146 -4.38 24.34 47.32
C GLU A 146 -5.51 24.75 46.36
N ALA A 147 -6.73 24.27 46.63
CA ALA A 147 -7.94 24.51 45.84
C ALA A 147 -8.63 25.84 46.21
N PRO A 148 -9.15 26.62 45.25
CA PRO A 148 -10.02 27.76 45.55
C PRO A 148 -11.53 27.37 45.60
N PRO A 149 -12.34 28.13 46.36
CA PRO A 149 -13.66 27.71 46.85
C PRO A 149 -14.84 28.02 45.92
N ALA A 150 -15.95 27.34 46.17
CA ALA A 150 -17.27 27.56 45.55
C ALA A 150 -18.02 28.76 46.17
N PRO A 151 -18.89 29.43 45.39
CA PRO A 151 -20.06 30.11 45.94
C PRO A 151 -21.41 29.66 45.34
N SER A 152 -22.36 29.69 46.28
CA SER A 152 -23.83 29.54 46.33
C SER A 152 -24.74 29.92 45.13
N VAL A 153 -25.91 29.25 45.20
CA VAL A 153 -27.19 29.28 44.45
C VAL A 153 -27.89 30.66 44.37
N ALA A 154 -28.54 30.98 43.24
CA ALA A 154 -29.92 31.53 43.17
C ALA A 154 -30.47 31.74 41.73
N ALA A 155 -31.66 31.16 41.50
CA ALA A 155 -32.83 31.61 40.72
C ALA A 155 -32.85 31.70 39.16
N GLU A 156 -33.87 31.01 38.63
CA GLU A 156 -34.59 31.15 37.34
C GLU A 156 -34.96 32.61 36.98
N PRO A 157 -35.14 32.95 35.68
CA PRO A 157 -36.47 32.76 35.08
C PRO A 157 -36.52 32.40 33.58
N VAL A 158 -37.64 31.76 33.26
CA VAL A 158 -38.37 31.61 31.98
C VAL A 158 -38.16 32.73 30.94
N GLN A 159 -37.89 32.36 29.68
CA GLN A 159 -38.60 32.89 28.50
C GLN A 159 -38.37 32.11 27.20
N THR A 160 -39.46 32.06 26.43
CA THR A 160 -39.82 31.29 25.23
C THR A 160 -39.05 31.70 23.96
N PRO A 161 -38.97 30.83 22.92
CA PRO A 161 -38.16 31.04 21.72
C PRO A 161 -38.78 32.02 20.71
N ALA A 162 -37.93 32.79 20.02
CA ALA A 162 -38.29 33.52 18.81
C ALA A 162 -37.41 33.07 17.63
N GLU A 163 -38.12 32.67 16.59
CA GLU A 163 -37.73 32.35 15.21
C GLU A 163 -36.86 33.45 14.55
N PRO A 164 -36.08 33.11 13.52
CA PRO A 164 -36.28 33.85 12.28
C PRO A 164 -36.27 33.01 10.99
N ALA A 165 -37.12 33.48 10.10
CA ALA A 165 -37.49 32.94 8.80
C ALA A 165 -36.48 33.20 7.66
N ALA A 166 -36.46 32.23 6.76
CA ALA A 166 -36.38 32.25 5.30
C ALA A 166 -36.08 33.55 4.49
N GLN A 167 -35.11 33.39 3.56
CA GLN A 167 -35.15 33.71 2.11
C GLN A 167 -34.78 35.15 1.58
N PRO A 168 -34.43 35.34 0.27
CA PRO A 168 -33.17 34.97 -0.41
C PRO A 168 -32.67 36.13 -1.36
N PRO A 169 -32.08 35.93 -2.57
CA PRO A 169 -30.80 36.55 -3.00
C PRO A 169 -30.92 37.69 -4.03
N VAL A 170 -29.85 38.46 -4.25
CA VAL A 170 -29.72 39.33 -5.45
C VAL A 170 -28.30 39.28 -6.02
N ALA A 171 -28.23 38.96 -7.31
CA ALA A 171 -27.07 39.07 -8.18
C ALA A 171 -27.09 40.42 -8.92
N THR A 172 -25.90 40.97 -9.22
CA THR A 172 -25.43 41.55 -10.50
C THR A 172 -24.46 42.72 -10.29
N ALA A 173 -23.31 42.63 -10.95
CA ALA A 173 -22.42 43.75 -11.23
C ALA A 173 -21.90 43.61 -12.67
N PRO A 174 -22.00 44.65 -13.53
CA PRO A 174 -21.31 44.68 -14.82
C PRO A 174 -20.20 45.77 -14.92
N ALA A 175 -19.08 45.35 -15.53
CA ALA A 175 -18.19 46.01 -16.52
C ALA A 175 -17.55 47.43 -16.33
N GLN A 176 -16.19 47.44 -16.34
CA GLN A 176 -15.18 48.28 -17.08
C GLN A 176 -15.18 49.85 -16.99
N PRO A 177 -14.11 50.58 -17.44
CA PRO A 177 -12.65 50.36 -17.56
C PRO A 177 -11.76 51.53 -17.01
N THR A 178 -10.43 51.42 -17.24
CA THR A 178 -9.20 52.26 -16.98
C THR A 178 -9.31 53.81 -17.02
N PRO A 179 -8.37 54.61 -16.41
CA PRO A 179 -6.99 54.82 -16.91
C PRO A 179 -5.85 55.06 -15.85
N ALA A 180 -4.60 54.96 -16.30
CA ALA A 180 -3.35 55.43 -15.65
C ALA A 180 -3.27 56.98 -15.58
N PRO A 181 -2.37 57.66 -14.79
CA PRO A 181 -0.92 57.71 -15.08
C PRO A 181 0.05 57.99 -13.88
N ALA A 182 1.34 58.00 -14.22
CA ALA A 182 2.44 58.88 -13.74
C ALA A 182 3.48 58.38 -12.70
N THR A 183 4.71 58.25 -13.23
CA THR A 183 6.05 58.31 -12.59
C THR A 183 6.32 59.69 -11.97
N PRO A 184 7.17 59.82 -10.93
CA PRO A 184 8.57 60.31 -11.12
C PRO A 184 9.58 59.61 -10.15
N ALA A 185 10.79 59.18 -10.56
CA ALA A 185 12.05 59.90 -10.84
C ALA A 185 13.12 59.66 -9.73
N GLU A 186 14.37 59.88 -10.12
CA GLU A 186 15.62 59.24 -9.67
C GLU A 186 16.46 60.10 -8.68
N ALA A 187 17.16 59.43 -7.74
CA ALA A 187 18.50 59.71 -7.15
C ALA A 187 18.82 61.05 -6.41
N PRO A 188 19.96 61.21 -5.69
CA PRO A 188 21.07 60.29 -5.35
C PRO A 188 21.49 60.26 -3.85
N ALA A 189 22.46 59.38 -3.55
CA ALA A 189 23.23 59.25 -2.30
C ALA A 189 24.09 60.48 -1.94
N PRO A 190 24.53 60.57 -0.68
CA PRO A 190 25.92 60.95 -0.43
C PRO A 190 26.64 60.09 0.62
N SER A 191 27.96 60.11 0.44
CA SER A 191 29.02 59.34 1.09
C SER A 191 29.30 59.71 2.56
N GLN A 192 29.94 58.75 3.24
CA GLN A 192 30.53 58.83 4.59
C GLN A 192 31.53 59.99 4.76
N PRO A 193 31.83 60.33 6.03
CA PRO A 193 33.22 60.14 6.48
C PRO A 193 33.35 59.40 7.84
N ALA A 194 34.51 58.79 8.01
CA ALA A 194 34.97 57.98 9.14
C ALA A 194 35.31 58.79 10.41
N VAL A 195 35.10 58.19 11.59
CA VAL A 195 35.87 58.46 12.83
C VAL A 195 36.02 57.15 13.62
N ALA A 196 37.16 57.04 14.30
CA ALA A 196 37.79 55.86 14.88
C ALA A 196 37.19 55.30 16.19
N GLU A 197 37.50 54.01 16.40
CA GLU A 197 37.68 53.24 17.63
C GLU A 197 37.01 53.69 18.95
N THR A 198 36.14 52.82 19.46
CA THR A 198 36.14 52.52 20.90
C THR A 198 35.86 51.02 21.11
N LYS A 199 36.82 50.35 21.72
CA LYS A 199 36.80 48.96 22.16
C LYS A 199 35.80 48.82 23.32
N ALA A 200 34.77 47.99 23.14
CA ALA A 200 33.93 47.50 24.23
C ALA A 200 33.60 46.02 24.00
N GLU A 201 33.75 45.25 25.06
CA GLU A 201 33.77 43.79 25.13
C GLU A 201 32.48 43.14 24.62
N THR A 202 32.67 42.07 23.87
CA THR A 202 31.65 41.16 23.36
C THR A 202 31.11 40.29 24.50
N PRO A 203 29.80 40.29 24.80
CA PRO A 203 29.18 39.19 25.52
C PRO A 203 29.04 38.03 24.53
N THR A 204 29.72 36.93 24.82
CA THR A 204 29.65 35.68 24.08
C THR A 204 28.20 35.21 23.96
N ALA A 205 27.61 35.37 22.79
CA ALA A 205 26.34 34.75 22.43
C ALA A 205 26.53 33.22 22.43
N PRO A 206 25.56 32.44 22.94
CA PRO A 206 25.65 31.00 22.95
C PRO A 206 25.80 30.47 21.52
N VAL A 207 26.81 29.62 21.35
CA VAL A 207 27.11 28.88 20.12
C VAL A 207 25.82 28.22 19.62
N PRO A 208 25.33 28.52 18.40
CA PRO A 208 24.20 27.79 17.85
C PRO A 208 24.59 26.32 17.74
N ALA A 209 23.69 25.45 18.19
CA ALA A 209 23.83 24.01 18.06
C ALA A 209 24.25 23.64 16.62
N PRO A 210 25.17 22.67 16.44
CA PRO A 210 25.61 22.27 15.11
C PRO A 210 24.39 21.91 14.26
N ALA A 211 24.31 22.49 13.07
CA ALA A 211 23.32 22.12 12.07
C ALA A 211 23.32 20.58 11.93
N PRO A 212 22.15 19.94 11.81
CA PRO A 212 22.10 18.50 11.59
C PRO A 212 23.01 18.15 10.41
N ALA A 213 23.88 17.16 10.61
CA ALA A 213 24.77 16.68 9.57
C ALA A 213 23.93 16.43 8.30
N ALA A 214 24.33 17.05 7.20
CA ALA A 214 23.67 16.86 5.91
C ALA A 214 23.58 15.35 5.63
N PRO A 215 22.41 14.85 5.20
CA PRO A 215 22.30 13.44 4.82
C PRO A 215 23.39 13.14 3.80
N THR A 216 24.01 11.96 3.93
CA THR A 216 25.11 11.51 3.08
C THR A 216 24.59 11.25 1.67
N ALA A 217 24.38 12.34 0.92
CA ALA A 217 23.96 12.30 -0.46
C ALA A 217 25.15 11.84 -1.30
N VAL A 218 24.93 10.85 -2.15
CA VAL A 218 25.97 10.29 -2.99
C VAL A 218 25.82 10.86 -4.38
N THR A 219 26.84 11.55 -4.88
CA THR A 219 26.90 12.03 -6.26
C THR A 219 27.10 10.87 -7.22
N ALA A 220 26.41 10.91 -8.36
CA ALA A 220 26.54 9.86 -9.38
C ALA A 220 27.87 9.97 -10.12
N ALA A 221 28.61 8.86 -10.24
CA ALA A 221 29.79 8.78 -11.11
C ALA A 221 29.36 8.62 -12.58
N PRO A 222 29.98 9.33 -13.54
CA PRO A 222 29.66 9.17 -14.95
C PRO A 222 30.04 7.78 -15.46
N THR A 223 29.21 7.19 -16.33
CA THR A 223 29.59 5.98 -17.08
C THR A 223 30.69 6.31 -18.08
N THR A 224 31.50 5.32 -18.45
CA THR A 224 32.62 5.51 -19.39
C THR A 224 32.19 6.00 -20.78
N ASP A 225 30.94 5.78 -21.15
CA ASP A 225 30.33 6.23 -22.41
C ASP A 225 29.38 7.43 -22.25
N PHE A 226 29.24 7.99 -21.04
CA PHE A 226 28.28 9.06 -20.70
C PHE A 226 26.82 8.79 -21.12
N GLY A 227 26.43 7.52 -21.26
CA GLY A 227 25.09 7.10 -21.67
C GLY A 227 24.87 7.09 -23.19
N ARG A 228 25.93 7.14 -24.00
CA ARG A 228 25.87 7.04 -25.46
C ARG A 228 25.17 5.76 -25.93
N GLY A 229 25.34 4.64 -25.23
CA GLY A 229 24.64 3.38 -25.54
C GLY A 229 23.11 3.52 -25.53
N LEU A 230 22.56 4.33 -24.62
CA LEU A 230 21.12 4.60 -24.56
C LEU A 230 20.63 5.39 -25.77
N VAL A 231 21.47 6.31 -26.26
CA VAL A 231 21.15 7.19 -27.39
C VAL A 231 21.19 6.42 -28.71
N VAL A 232 22.25 5.63 -28.92
CA VAL A 232 22.45 4.85 -30.14
C VAL A 232 21.44 3.71 -30.27
N GLY A 233 21.07 3.08 -29.15
CA GLY A 233 20.04 2.03 -29.13
C GLY A 233 18.60 2.55 -29.23
N HIS A 234 18.37 3.86 -29.26
CA HIS A 234 17.04 4.45 -29.18
C HIS A 234 16.29 4.38 -30.53
N PRO A 235 15.03 3.90 -30.59
CA PRO A 235 14.32 3.64 -31.84
C PRO A 235 14.03 4.89 -32.71
N GLN A 236 14.05 6.08 -32.09
CA GLN A 236 13.83 7.35 -32.80
C GLN A 236 15.10 8.06 -33.25
N LEU A 237 16.28 7.53 -32.91
CA LEU A 237 17.56 8.15 -33.21
C LEU A 237 18.37 7.25 -34.16
N VAL A 238 19.24 7.87 -34.96
CA VAL A 238 20.10 7.18 -35.91
C VAL A 238 21.48 7.82 -35.93
N GLU A 239 22.51 6.99 -36.04
CA GLU A 239 23.88 7.44 -36.30
C GLU A 239 24.04 7.81 -37.78
N VAL A 240 24.61 8.99 -38.04
CA VAL A 240 24.98 9.44 -39.38
C VAL A 240 26.44 9.83 -39.37
N THR A 241 27.20 9.38 -40.36
CA THR A 241 28.61 9.74 -40.52
C THR A 241 28.71 10.88 -41.53
N ASP A 242 29.42 11.95 -41.18
CA ASP A 242 29.70 13.07 -42.08
C ASP A 242 30.87 12.78 -43.04
N ASP A 243 31.10 13.67 -44.01
CA ASP A 243 32.16 13.54 -45.00
C ASP A 243 33.58 13.57 -44.39
N ALA A 244 33.72 14.04 -43.15
CA ALA A 244 34.96 14.04 -42.39
C ALA A 244 35.15 12.76 -41.54
N GLY A 245 34.20 11.82 -41.61
CA GLY A 245 34.22 10.57 -40.86
C GLY A 245 33.71 10.68 -39.42
N CYS A 246 33.14 11.82 -39.03
CA CYS A 246 32.61 12.02 -37.69
C CYS A 246 31.15 11.57 -37.56
N LYS A 247 30.84 10.87 -36.46
CA LYS A 247 29.49 10.37 -36.21
C LYS A 247 28.64 11.39 -35.46
N TRP A 248 27.44 11.62 -35.97
CA TRP A 248 26.41 12.45 -35.41
C TRP A 248 25.18 11.61 -35.08
N VAL A 249 24.47 11.97 -34.02
CA VAL A 249 23.16 11.37 -33.71
C VAL A 249 22.06 12.32 -34.16
N MET A 250 21.17 11.85 -35.03
CA MET A 250 20.05 12.61 -35.56
C MET A 250 18.73 11.88 -35.31
N SER A 251 17.61 12.58 -35.41
CA SER A 251 16.30 11.93 -35.42
C SER A 251 16.14 11.11 -36.69
N LYS A 252 15.57 9.90 -36.58
CA LYS A 252 15.29 9.02 -37.73
C LYS A 252 14.47 9.71 -38.83
N THR A 253 13.52 10.54 -38.44
CA THR A 253 12.69 11.38 -39.34
C THR A 253 13.48 12.39 -40.17
N ALA A 254 14.71 12.73 -39.77
CA ALA A 254 15.58 13.62 -40.52
C ALA A 254 16.27 12.93 -41.71
N VAL A 255 16.37 11.60 -41.68
CA VAL A 255 17.17 10.79 -42.63
C VAL A 255 16.30 9.76 -43.38
N GLU A 256 15.01 9.68 -43.05
CA GLU A 256 14.10 8.69 -43.61
C GLU A 256 13.95 8.86 -45.14
N GLY A 257 14.47 7.90 -45.91
CA GLY A 257 14.36 7.83 -47.37
C GLY A 257 15.48 8.52 -48.16
N GLU A 258 16.49 9.12 -47.50
CA GLU A 258 17.49 9.99 -48.13
C GLU A 258 18.92 9.45 -47.96
N VAL A 259 19.79 9.71 -48.96
CA VAL A 259 21.18 9.22 -48.97
C VAL A 259 22.13 10.29 -48.43
N GLY A 260 22.34 10.27 -47.11
CA GLY A 260 23.40 11.04 -46.44
C GLY A 260 23.01 12.46 -45.97
N LEU A 261 23.77 12.98 -44.99
CA LEU A 261 23.64 14.33 -44.46
C LEU A 261 24.97 15.08 -44.57
N ALA A 262 24.93 16.34 -44.99
CA ALA A 262 26.07 17.24 -44.94
C ALA A 262 25.99 18.12 -43.69
N PHE A 263 27.03 18.09 -42.87
CA PHE A 263 27.18 18.91 -41.68
C PHE A 263 28.12 20.09 -41.93
N GLY A 264 27.80 21.23 -41.33
CA GLY A 264 28.66 22.41 -41.28
C GLY A 264 28.68 22.97 -39.87
N SER A 265 29.85 23.21 -39.29
CA SER A 265 29.98 23.73 -37.94
C SER A 265 30.94 24.92 -37.89
N SER A 266 30.68 25.84 -36.96
CA SER A 266 31.58 26.93 -36.59
C SER A 266 31.77 26.93 -35.07
N PRO A 267 33.00 26.80 -34.54
CA PRO A 267 34.22 26.47 -35.28
C PRO A 267 34.15 25.09 -35.96
N SER A 268 34.95 24.87 -37.00
CA SER A 268 35.18 23.54 -37.54
C SER A 268 35.99 22.75 -36.50
N MET A 269 35.38 21.77 -35.85
CA MET A 269 36.05 20.94 -34.84
C MET A 269 36.45 19.61 -35.47
N PRO A 270 37.71 19.15 -35.34
CA PRO A 270 38.09 17.80 -35.75
C PRO A 270 37.35 16.77 -34.91
N CYS A 271 37.01 15.62 -35.49
CA CYS A 271 36.31 14.58 -34.76
C CYS A 271 37.16 14.09 -33.58
N PRO A 272 36.62 14.07 -32.35
CA PRO A 272 37.34 13.57 -31.18
C PRO A 272 37.70 12.09 -31.33
N ALA A 273 38.63 11.61 -30.48
CA ALA A 273 39.05 10.21 -30.46
C ALA A 273 37.90 9.21 -30.18
N SER A 274 36.77 9.69 -29.65
CA SER A 274 35.54 8.92 -29.49
C SER A 274 34.89 8.54 -30.83
N GLY A 275 35.24 9.22 -31.94
CA GLY A 275 34.64 9.05 -33.26
C GLY A 275 33.26 9.71 -33.40
N PHE A 276 32.78 10.40 -32.37
CA PHE A 276 31.51 11.11 -32.36
C PHE A 276 31.71 12.60 -32.14
N ALA A 277 30.88 13.42 -32.79
CA ALA A 277 30.90 14.85 -32.58
C ALA A 277 30.58 15.20 -31.12
N GLU A 278 31.41 16.04 -30.51
CA GLU A 278 31.22 16.53 -29.14
C GLU A 278 31.82 17.94 -28.99
N GLY A 279 31.31 18.73 -28.04
CA GLY A 279 31.82 20.07 -27.73
C GLY A 279 30.87 21.21 -28.10
N SER A 280 31.37 22.45 -27.99
CA SER A 280 30.58 23.67 -28.13
C SER A 280 30.76 24.30 -29.51
N PHE A 281 29.65 24.66 -30.14
CA PHE A 281 29.57 25.23 -31.48
C PHE A 281 28.74 26.52 -31.46
N ASP A 282 29.23 27.56 -32.12
CA ASP A 282 28.49 28.82 -32.27
C ASP A 282 27.41 28.72 -33.36
N LYS A 283 27.68 27.93 -34.40
CA LYS A 283 26.72 27.58 -35.45
C LYS A 283 26.89 26.12 -35.85
N LEU A 284 25.79 25.38 -35.91
CA LEU A 284 25.73 24.01 -36.39
C LEU A 284 24.60 23.90 -37.42
N THR A 285 24.94 23.54 -38.64
CA THR A 285 24.01 23.35 -39.75
C THR A 285 24.05 21.92 -40.23
N TRP A 286 22.90 21.37 -40.58
CA TRP A 286 22.81 20.13 -41.32
C TRP A 286 21.87 20.32 -42.52
N LYS A 287 22.16 19.63 -43.61
CA LYS A 287 21.29 19.63 -44.80
C LYS A 287 21.38 18.29 -45.51
N ILE A 288 20.29 17.89 -46.14
CA ILE A 288 20.31 16.80 -47.11
C ILE A 288 20.85 17.36 -48.43
N PRO A 289 21.94 16.81 -49.01
CA PRO A 289 22.44 17.25 -50.30
C PRO A 289 21.34 17.24 -51.37
N ASN A 290 21.29 18.27 -52.22
CA ASN A 290 20.29 18.42 -53.29
C ASN A 290 18.83 18.52 -52.81
N SER A 291 18.58 18.82 -51.53
CA SER A 291 17.25 19.04 -50.97
C SER A 291 17.16 20.39 -50.27
N TYR A 292 15.93 20.91 -50.11
CA TYR A 292 15.65 22.08 -49.28
C TYR A 292 15.58 21.74 -47.78
N ARG A 293 15.65 20.45 -47.44
CA ARG A 293 15.60 19.97 -46.06
C ARG A 293 16.94 20.17 -45.36
N GLY A 294 16.88 20.86 -44.24
CA GLY A 294 18.01 21.13 -43.37
C GLY A 294 17.57 22.01 -42.20
N ASP A 295 18.47 22.19 -41.25
CA ASP A 295 18.27 23.12 -40.13
C ASP A 295 19.58 23.81 -39.76
N ASN A 296 19.45 24.93 -39.07
CA ASN A 296 20.55 25.73 -38.58
C ASN A 296 20.31 26.09 -37.11
N TRP A 297 21.18 25.55 -36.26
CA TRP A 297 21.14 25.78 -34.83
C TRP A 297 22.30 26.67 -34.41
N GLN A 298 22.01 27.64 -33.55
CA GLN A 298 23.01 28.55 -33.02
C GLN A 298 23.31 28.18 -31.57
N ARG A 299 24.55 28.41 -31.15
CA ARG A 299 25.01 28.22 -29.78
C ARG A 299 24.61 26.85 -29.25
N VAL A 300 25.17 25.80 -29.84
CA VAL A 300 24.87 24.40 -29.50
C VAL A 300 26.04 23.81 -28.72
N TYR A 301 25.73 22.96 -27.74
CA TYR A 301 26.66 22.08 -27.08
C TYR A 301 26.27 20.63 -27.39
N VAL A 302 27.18 19.85 -27.96
CA VAL A 302 26.99 18.43 -28.22
C VAL A 302 27.62 17.66 -27.07
N HIS A 303 26.78 17.00 -26.28
CA HIS A 303 27.19 16.22 -25.13
C HIS A 303 27.88 14.92 -25.58
N PRO A 304 28.83 14.35 -24.81
CA PRO A 304 29.44 13.05 -25.13
C PRO A 304 28.46 11.88 -25.28
N SER A 305 27.18 12.00 -24.93
CA SER A 305 26.17 10.98 -25.29
C SER A 305 25.73 11.05 -26.76
N GLY A 306 26.07 12.12 -27.49
CA GLY A 306 25.58 12.44 -28.83
C GLY A 306 24.33 13.33 -28.85
N LEU A 307 23.72 13.62 -27.69
CA LEU A 307 22.59 14.55 -27.62
C LEU A 307 23.06 16.01 -27.69
N MET A 308 22.25 16.85 -28.34
CA MET A 308 22.53 18.27 -28.53
C MET A 308 21.73 19.13 -27.57
N PHE A 309 22.36 20.14 -26.98
CA PHE A 309 21.78 21.08 -26.03
C PHE A 309 22.06 22.50 -26.49
N ASN A 310 21.26 23.47 -26.07
CA ASN A 310 21.65 24.87 -26.14
C ASN A 310 22.91 25.08 -25.27
N LYS A 311 23.86 25.88 -25.74
CA LYS A 311 25.12 26.23 -25.05
C LYS A 311 24.87 26.81 -23.66
N GLY A 312 23.73 27.49 -23.44
CA GLY A 312 23.31 27.94 -22.10
C GLY A 312 23.16 26.82 -21.07
N LEU A 313 22.92 25.58 -21.52
CA LEU A 313 22.75 24.40 -20.68
C LEU A 313 24.05 23.60 -20.50
N GLU A 314 25.17 24.02 -21.11
CA GLU A 314 26.45 23.30 -21.05
C GLU A 314 26.86 23.00 -19.61
N ALA A 315 26.81 24.00 -18.72
CA ALA A 315 27.18 23.84 -17.32
C ALA A 315 26.32 22.80 -16.56
N ALA A 316 25.05 22.65 -16.97
CA ALA A 316 24.12 21.71 -16.34
C ALA A 316 24.47 20.25 -16.71
N VAL A 317 24.80 19.97 -17.97
CA VAL A 317 25.00 18.60 -18.48
C VAL A 317 26.46 18.16 -18.51
N LYS A 318 27.42 19.09 -18.57
CA LYS A 318 28.84 18.76 -18.72
C LYS A 318 29.34 17.90 -17.55
N GLY A 319 29.99 16.80 -17.88
CA GLY A 319 30.53 15.84 -16.91
C GLY A 319 29.50 14.92 -16.26
N LYS A 320 28.22 14.96 -16.68
CA LYS A 320 27.15 14.08 -16.16
C LYS A 320 26.76 13.05 -17.20
N ALA A 321 26.51 11.81 -16.79
CA ALA A 321 26.07 10.77 -17.72
C ALA A 321 24.55 10.80 -17.93
N LEU A 322 24.11 10.59 -19.16
CA LEU A 322 22.71 10.39 -19.47
C LEU A 322 22.26 9.06 -18.82
N SER A 323 21.22 9.13 -18.01
CA SER A 323 20.71 7.97 -17.26
C SER A 323 19.41 7.42 -17.84
N PHE A 324 18.63 8.27 -18.51
CA PHE A 324 17.36 7.88 -19.11
C PHE A 324 17.02 8.79 -20.29
N LEU A 325 16.36 8.20 -21.29
CA LEU A 325 15.80 8.88 -22.45
C LEU A 325 14.38 8.36 -22.65
N SER A 326 13.39 9.25 -22.73
CA SER A 326 11.99 8.87 -22.97
C SER A 326 11.84 8.17 -24.32
N ALA A 327 10.77 7.37 -24.50
CA ALA A 327 10.48 6.67 -25.75
C ALA A 327 10.37 7.60 -26.99
N ASN A 328 10.05 8.87 -26.77
CA ASN A 328 9.98 9.90 -27.82
C ASN A 328 11.29 10.72 -27.96
N ALA A 329 12.36 10.30 -27.30
CA ALA A 329 13.64 11.00 -27.23
C ALA A 329 13.52 12.50 -26.93
N ASP A 330 12.45 12.92 -26.26
CA ASP A 330 12.09 14.31 -26.01
C ASP A 330 12.34 14.74 -24.55
N GLN A 331 12.58 13.76 -23.67
CA GLN A 331 12.97 13.94 -22.27
C GLN A 331 14.28 13.21 -22.02
N ALA A 332 15.32 13.95 -21.67
CA ALA A 332 16.63 13.41 -21.30
C ALA A 332 16.90 13.68 -19.83
N LEU A 333 17.24 12.64 -19.07
CA LEU A 333 17.43 12.72 -17.63
C LEU A 333 18.85 12.32 -17.23
N PHE A 334 19.47 13.18 -16.43
CA PHE A 334 20.81 13.01 -15.91
C PHE A 334 20.73 12.81 -14.40
N LEU A 335 21.20 11.66 -13.91
CA LEU A 335 21.28 11.39 -12.48
C LEU A 335 22.30 12.34 -11.84
N VAL A 336 21.85 13.11 -10.86
CA VAL A 336 22.67 14.05 -10.10
C VAL A 336 23.23 13.35 -8.86
N GLY A 337 22.38 12.58 -8.18
CA GLY A 337 22.78 11.82 -7.02
C GLY A 337 21.60 11.11 -6.35
N GLU A 338 21.87 10.51 -5.22
CA GLU A 338 20.91 9.72 -4.45
C GLU A 338 20.85 10.19 -2.99
N LEU A 339 19.67 10.07 -2.38
CA LEU A 339 19.42 10.24 -0.95
C LEU A 339 19.03 8.86 -0.38
N PRO A 340 19.99 8.03 0.06
CA PRO A 340 19.73 6.64 0.45
C PRO A 340 18.72 6.51 1.58
N ALA A 341 18.75 7.42 2.56
CA ALA A 341 17.84 7.44 3.71
C ALA A 341 16.36 7.56 3.32
N ARG A 342 16.06 8.12 2.13
CA ARG A 342 14.71 8.27 1.58
C ARG A 342 14.46 7.40 0.34
N GLN A 343 15.43 6.57 -0.04
CA GLN A 343 15.40 5.78 -1.28
C GLN A 343 15.12 6.64 -2.53
N MET A 344 15.57 7.90 -2.50
CA MET A 344 15.32 8.87 -3.58
C MET A 344 16.51 8.94 -4.53
N LYS A 345 16.25 8.87 -5.83
CA LYS A 345 17.23 9.23 -6.87
C LYS A 345 16.83 10.55 -7.50
N VAL A 346 17.76 11.49 -7.59
CA VAL A 346 17.51 12.86 -8.03
C VAL A 346 18.12 13.09 -9.40
N TYR A 347 17.30 13.59 -10.33
CA TYR A 347 17.65 13.81 -11.72
C TYR A 347 17.40 15.27 -12.13
N LEU A 348 18.23 15.75 -13.06
CA LEU A 348 17.91 16.90 -13.88
C LEU A 348 17.30 16.42 -15.19
N ALA A 349 16.09 16.89 -15.48
CA ALA A 349 15.36 16.55 -16.68
C ALA A 349 15.39 17.71 -17.67
N PHE A 350 15.61 17.38 -18.93
CA PHE A 350 15.66 18.33 -20.05
C PHE A 350 14.60 17.94 -21.06
N GLN A 351 13.86 18.94 -21.53
CA GLN A 351 12.82 18.74 -22.54
C GLN A 351 13.18 19.42 -23.86
N ARG A 352 12.76 18.79 -24.97
CA ARG A 352 12.72 19.39 -26.30
C ARG A 352 11.38 19.11 -26.98
N GLY A 353 11.14 19.79 -28.09
CA GLY A 353 10.02 19.43 -28.97
C GLY A 353 10.24 18.07 -29.64
N SER A 354 9.19 17.27 -29.73
CA SER A 354 9.17 15.97 -30.42
C SER A 354 8.63 16.04 -31.85
N TYR A 355 8.23 17.23 -32.31
CA TYR A 355 7.63 17.42 -33.62
C TYR A 355 8.71 17.61 -34.70
N ARG A 356 8.67 16.79 -35.76
CA ARG A 356 9.61 16.78 -36.90
C ARG A 356 11.03 16.34 -36.52
N VAL A 357 12.05 17.11 -36.93
CA VAL A 357 13.45 16.80 -36.65
C VAL A 357 13.72 17.20 -35.20
N LEU A 358 14.27 16.28 -34.43
CA LEU A 358 14.56 16.52 -33.03
C LEU A 358 15.75 17.47 -32.91
N GLY A 359 15.47 18.73 -32.60
CA GLY A 359 16.48 19.75 -32.38
C GLY A 359 17.22 19.63 -31.04
N PRO A 360 18.09 20.61 -30.72
CA PRO A 360 18.75 20.68 -29.43
C PRO A 360 17.75 20.88 -28.28
N PHE A 361 18.05 20.29 -27.11
CA PHE A 361 17.36 20.61 -25.87
C PHE A 361 17.58 22.09 -25.53
N ASN A 362 16.49 22.82 -25.38
CA ASN A 362 16.51 24.27 -25.25
C ASN A 362 15.70 24.81 -24.06
N GLY A 363 14.86 23.97 -23.43
CA GLY A 363 14.13 24.33 -22.22
C GLY A 363 15.04 24.36 -21.00
N GLU A 364 14.67 25.19 -20.02
CA GLU A 364 15.29 25.16 -18.70
C GLU A 364 15.08 23.78 -18.05
N PRO A 365 16.10 23.24 -17.36
CA PRO A 365 15.97 21.94 -16.73
C PRO A 365 15.00 22.02 -15.56
N TYR A 366 14.36 20.91 -15.27
CA TYR A 366 13.48 20.77 -14.12
C TYR A 366 13.87 19.54 -13.30
N TYR A 367 13.35 19.45 -12.08
CA TYR A 367 13.79 18.47 -11.10
C TYR A 367 12.87 17.26 -11.11
N VAL A 368 13.47 16.07 -11.19
CA VAL A 368 12.75 14.80 -11.13
C VAL A 368 13.35 13.93 -10.05
N VAL A 369 12.51 13.30 -9.24
CA VAL A 369 12.93 12.36 -8.22
C VAL A 369 12.16 11.07 -8.37
N THR A 370 12.85 9.94 -8.23
CA THR A 370 12.20 8.63 -8.13
C THR A 370 12.36 8.05 -6.75
N THR A 371 11.28 7.56 -6.15
CA THR A 371 11.29 6.80 -4.90
C THR A 371 10.10 5.84 -4.82
N PRO A 372 10.28 4.61 -4.31
CA PRO A 372 9.16 3.71 -4.06
C PRO A 372 8.29 4.17 -2.87
N ASP A 373 8.84 4.99 -1.97
CA ASP A 373 8.17 5.48 -0.77
C ASP A 373 7.37 6.75 -1.06
N GLU A 374 6.06 6.71 -0.82
CA GLU A 374 5.15 7.85 -0.97
C GLU A 374 4.68 8.42 0.38
N SER A 375 5.09 7.82 1.50
CA SER A 375 4.64 8.20 2.85
C SER A 375 5.07 9.62 3.23
N PHE A 376 6.27 10.04 2.78
CA PHE A 376 6.77 11.40 3.00
C PHE A 376 5.84 12.49 2.46
N ALA A 377 5.04 12.17 1.43
CA ALA A 377 4.11 13.12 0.80
C ALA A 377 2.77 13.23 1.55
N LEU A 378 2.50 12.35 2.52
CA LEU A 378 1.26 12.39 3.32
C LEU A 378 1.37 13.37 4.48
N ASP A 379 2.58 13.68 4.93
CA ASP A 379 2.87 14.65 5.98
C ASP A 379 3.56 15.91 5.43
N ALA A 380 3.04 17.09 5.79
CA ALA A 380 3.54 18.34 5.26
C ALA A 380 4.96 18.68 5.72
N VAL A 381 5.34 18.27 6.94
CA VAL A 381 6.66 18.55 7.52
C VAL A 381 7.71 17.67 6.86
N GLU A 382 7.44 16.38 6.72
CA GLU A 382 8.33 15.44 6.03
C GLU A 382 8.42 15.76 4.53
N TYR A 383 7.34 16.19 3.90
CA TYR A 383 7.39 16.61 2.49
C TYR A 383 8.31 17.81 2.28
N LYS A 384 8.18 18.85 3.13
CA LYS A 384 9.07 20.01 3.08
C LYS A 384 10.52 19.63 3.35
N LYS A 385 10.76 18.76 4.33
CA LYS A 385 12.11 18.28 4.67
C LYS A 385 12.76 17.52 3.51
N ALA A 386 12.02 16.62 2.86
CA ALA A 386 12.49 15.90 1.67
C ALA A 386 12.84 16.87 0.52
N ALA A 387 11.99 17.87 0.26
CA ALA A 387 12.24 18.88 -0.76
C ALA A 387 13.52 19.70 -0.48
N VAL A 388 13.76 20.07 0.78
CA VAL A 388 14.99 20.75 1.19
C VAL A 388 16.23 19.88 0.95
N GLU A 389 16.19 18.61 1.35
CA GLU A 389 17.32 17.68 1.16
C GLU A 389 17.64 17.47 -0.33
N VAL A 390 16.61 17.32 -1.17
CA VAL A 390 16.75 17.24 -2.64
C VAL A 390 17.37 18.52 -3.18
N PHE A 391 16.90 19.69 -2.74
CA PHE A 391 17.43 20.97 -3.20
C PHE A 391 18.89 21.20 -2.79
N GLN A 392 19.29 20.81 -1.59
CA GLN A 392 20.68 20.92 -1.15
C GLN A 392 21.62 20.05 -2.01
N LEU A 393 21.18 18.85 -2.40
CA LEU A 393 21.93 18.00 -3.33
C LEU A 393 22.05 18.64 -4.73
N LEU A 394 20.97 19.22 -5.23
CA LEU A 394 20.97 19.93 -6.52
C LEU A 394 21.91 21.14 -6.49
N LYS A 395 21.85 21.95 -5.42
CA LYS A 395 22.70 23.12 -5.25
C LYS A 395 24.18 22.78 -5.18
N SER A 396 24.55 21.68 -4.52
CA SER A 396 25.95 21.27 -4.42
C SER A 396 26.51 20.67 -5.72
N THR A 397 25.67 19.99 -6.50
CA THR A 397 26.11 19.20 -7.66
C THR A 397 25.86 19.90 -9.01
N SER A 398 24.89 20.82 -9.05
CA SER A 398 24.52 21.59 -10.24
C SER A 398 24.06 23.01 -9.86
N PRO A 399 24.99 23.86 -9.38
CA PRO A 399 24.65 25.22 -8.91
C PRO A 399 24.13 26.14 -10.02
N SER A 400 24.34 25.81 -11.29
CA SER A 400 23.81 26.58 -12.44
C SER A 400 22.34 26.31 -12.74
N THR A 401 21.69 25.41 -11.99
CA THR A 401 20.30 24.99 -12.20
C THR A 401 19.52 25.09 -10.91
N VAL A 402 19.63 26.21 -10.19
CA VAL A 402 18.97 26.39 -8.87
C VAL A 402 17.70 27.22 -8.94
N ASP A 403 17.36 27.81 -10.09
CA ASP A 403 16.15 28.63 -10.24
C ASP A 403 14.86 27.84 -9.96
N VAL A 404 13.78 28.56 -9.67
CA VAL A 404 12.47 27.95 -9.38
C VAL A 404 11.89 27.25 -10.60
N GLN A 405 11.93 25.92 -10.59
CA GLN A 405 11.48 25.07 -11.69
C GLN A 405 10.46 24.04 -11.21
N ASN A 406 9.85 23.33 -12.16
CA ASN A 406 8.96 22.22 -11.83
C ASN A 406 9.74 21.13 -11.07
N PHE A 407 9.07 20.55 -10.08
CA PHE A 407 9.59 19.46 -9.27
C PHE A 407 8.59 18.31 -9.32
N TYR A 408 9.05 17.16 -9.81
CA TYR A 408 8.25 15.96 -9.92
C TYR A 408 8.85 14.86 -9.05
N VAL A 409 7.99 14.13 -8.34
CA VAL A 409 8.36 12.89 -7.67
C VAL A 409 7.44 11.79 -8.16
N ALA A 410 8.02 10.65 -8.54
CA ALA A 410 7.30 9.48 -9.03
C ALA A 410 7.93 8.17 -8.50
N LYS A 411 7.25 7.04 -8.68
CA LYS A 411 7.77 5.71 -8.32
C LYS A 411 8.88 5.26 -9.27
N SER A 412 8.73 5.56 -10.56
CA SER A 412 9.75 5.32 -11.58
C SER A 412 9.74 6.40 -12.66
N LEU A 413 10.81 6.45 -13.47
CA LEU A 413 10.88 7.35 -14.62
C LEU A 413 9.86 7.00 -15.70
N ASN A 414 9.53 5.71 -15.86
CA ASN A 414 8.53 5.25 -16.82
C ASN A 414 7.10 5.67 -16.43
N ASP A 415 6.83 5.84 -15.14
CA ASP A 415 5.54 6.35 -14.66
C ASP A 415 5.37 7.84 -14.98
N LEU A 416 6.47 8.59 -15.00
CA LEU A 416 6.47 10.01 -15.35
C LEU A 416 6.50 10.22 -16.87
N TYR A 417 7.18 9.34 -17.62
CA TYR A 417 7.38 9.41 -19.07
C TYR A 417 6.97 8.10 -19.76
N PRO A 418 5.66 7.81 -19.83
CA PRO A 418 5.17 6.58 -20.47
C PRO A 418 5.38 6.63 -21.99
N ALA A 419 5.61 5.47 -22.60
CA ALA A 419 5.81 5.36 -24.05
C ALA A 419 4.60 5.82 -24.87
N SER A 420 3.39 5.67 -24.33
CA SER A 420 2.13 6.13 -24.93
C SER A 420 1.95 7.66 -24.92
N GLY A 421 2.80 8.41 -24.23
CA GLY A 421 2.65 9.85 -24.00
C GLY A 421 1.52 10.23 -23.02
N TRP A 422 0.52 9.36 -22.86
CA TRP A 422 -0.53 9.43 -21.86
C TRP A 422 -0.28 8.38 -20.79
N GLY A 423 -0.18 8.80 -19.53
CA GLY A 423 0.08 7.93 -18.38
C GLY A 423 -0.98 8.08 -17.31
N ASP A 424 -1.28 6.99 -16.63
CA ASP A 424 -2.04 6.98 -15.39
C ASP A 424 -1.22 7.67 -14.28
N ASP A 425 -1.89 8.37 -13.38
CA ASP A 425 -1.27 9.07 -12.25
C ASP A 425 -0.88 8.12 -11.10
N LYS A 426 -1.16 6.81 -11.22
CA LYS A 426 -0.83 5.78 -10.22
C LYS A 426 0.63 5.80 -9.76
N GLY A 427 1.56 6.00 -10.68
CA GLY A 427 2.99 6.04 -10.37
C GLY A 427 3.52 7.44 -10.03
N LYS A 428 2.70 8.49 -10.15
CA LYS A 428 3.07 9.85 -9.77
C LYS A 428 2.80 10.05 -8.29
N ILE A 429 3.72 10.72 -7.58
CA ILE A 429 3.62 10.98 -6.14
C ILE A 429 3.25 12.44 -5.91
N VAL A 430 4.10 13.37 -6.35
CA VAL A 430 3.82 14.81 -6.29
C VAL A 430 4.34 15.56 -7.51
N ARG A 431 3.71 16.70 -7.80
CA ARG A 431 4.18 17.75 -8.71
C ARG A 431 4.11 19.06 -7.96
N ASN A 432 5.19 19.81 -7.94
CA ASN A 432 5.28 21.11 -7.28
C ASN A 432 6.33 21.98 -7.98
N ARG A 433 6.79 23.03 -7.33
CA ARG A 433 7.90 23.88 -7.75
C ARG A 433 8.93 23.93 -6.63
N LEU A 434 10.19 23.90 -7.02
CA LEU A 434 11.34 23.89 -6.12
C LEU A 434 12.39 24.83 -6.70
N GLY A 435 13.19 25.49 -5.87
CA GLY A 435 14.35 26.24 -6.34
C GLY A 435 14.72 27.41 -5.44
N GLU A 436 15.44 28.36 -5.99
CA GLU A 436 15.79 29.64 -5.38
C GLU A 436 15.10 30.79 -6.12
N ASN A 437 14.48 31.68 -5.35
CA ASN A 437 13.98 32.96 -5.83
C ASN A 437 14.66 34.07 -5.04
N ARG A 438 15.42 34.94 -5.72
CA ARG A 438 16.22 36.02 -5.08
C ARG A 438 17.14 35.50 -3.97
N GLY A 439 17.75 34.33 -4.17
CA GLY A 439 18.65 33.69 -3.21
C GLY A 439 17.98 33.06 -1.99
N GLN A 440 16.63 33.02 -1.95
CA GLN A 440 15.88 32.33 -0.92
C GLN A 440 15.28 31.03 -1.46
N PHE A 441 15.33 29.98 -0.65
CA PHE A 441 14.70 28.70 -0.99
C PHE A 441 13.19 28.86 -1.15
N TYR A 442 12.67 28.39 -2.29
CA TYR A 442 11.27 28.39 -2.65
C TYR A 442 10.74 26.96 -2.70
N PHE A 443 9.75 26.68 -1.85
CA PHE A 443 8.95 25.47 -1.88
C PHE A 443 7.72 25.67 -0.98
N ASP A 444 6.53 25.43 -1.53
CA ASP A 444 5.27 25.44 -0.76
C ASP A 444 4.57 24.09 -0.90
N VAL A 445 4.32 23.44 0.25
CA VAL A 445 3.64 22.15 0.33
C VAL A 445 2.20 22.21 -0.21
N GLN A 446 1.54 23.38 -0.09
CA GLN A 446 0.16 23.56 -0.53
C GLN A 446 0.05 23.78 -2.05
N GLU A 447 1.15 24.13 -2.71
CA GLU A 447 1.18 24.30 -4.16
C GLU A 447 1.29 22.97 -4.92
N GLY A 448 0.77 22.97 -6.14
CA GLY A 448 0.90 21.83 -7.06
C GLY A 448 -0.11 20.71 -6.81
N SER A 449 0.29 19.48 -7.15
CA SER A 449 -0.55 18.29 -7.10
C SER A 449 0.11 17.23 -6.24
N ASN A 450 -0.65 16.67 -5.30
CA ASN A 450 -0.21 15.57 -4.44
C ASN A 450 -1.11 14.36 -4.65
N TRP A 451 -0.68 13.46 -5.53
CA TRP A 451 -1.44 12.27 -5.90
C TRP A 451 -1.43 11.21 -4.78
N ALA A 452 -0.37 11.13 -3.98
CA ALA A 452 -0.32 10.23 -2.82
C ALA A 452 -1.41 10.59 -1.81
N MET A 453 -1.56 11.88 -1.47
CA MET A 453 -2.60 12.36 -0.57
C MET A 453 -4.02 12.19 -1.17
N GLN A 454 -4.19 12.34 -2.48
CA GLN A 454 -5.47 12.07 -3.15
C GLN A 454 -5.87 10.59 -3.07
N ARG A 455 -4.93 9.68 -3.33
CA ARG A 455 -5.15 8.23 -3.20
C ARG A 455 -5.51 7.84 -1.77
N GLU A 456 -4.81 8.40 -0.79
CA GLU A 456 -5.09 8.14 0.62
C GLU A 456 -6.48 8.66 1.03
N LYS A 457 -6.86 9.85 0.57
CA LYS A 457 -8.22 10.37 0.76
C LYS A 457 -9.28 9.48 0.11
N GLN A 458 -9.01 8.90 -1.06
CA GLN A 458 -9.93 7.96 -1.71
C GLN A 458 -10.06 6.67 -0.91
N ARG A 459 -8.94 6.07 -0.49
CA ARG A 459 -8.92 4.88 0.38
C ARG A 459 -9.74 5.08 1.65
N LEU A 460 -9.52 6.19 2.36
CA LEU A 460 -10.26 6.52 3.58
C LEU A 460 -11.75 6.78 3.33
N ARG A 461 -12.13 7.28 2.15
CA ARG A 461 -13.55 7.42 1.76
C ARG A 461 -14.18 6.06 1.49
N GLU A 462 -13.50 5.18 0.75
CA GLU A 462 -13.99 3.83 0.45
C GLU A 462 -14.11 2.98 1.72
N GLU A 463 -13.14 3.06 2.63
CA GLU A 463 -13.20 2.39 3.94
C GLU A 463 -14.40 2.88 4.75
N ARG A 464 -14.63 4.19 4.79
CA ARG A 464 -15.82 4.75 5.48
C ARG A 464 -17.11 4.33 4.83
N PHE A 465 -17.19 4.34 3.50
CA PHE A 465 -18.37 3.88 2.77
C PHE A 465 -18.66 2.40 3.06
N ARG A 466 -17.64 1.55 3.12
CA ARG A 466 -17.80 0.15 3.53
C ARG A 466 -18.27 0.03 4.98
N GLN A 467 -17.71 0.81 5.90
CA GLN A 467 -18.13 0.82 7.30
C GLN A 467 -19.59 1.25 7.45
N GLU A 468 -20.02 2.27 6.70
CA GLU A 468 -21.41 2.72 6.67
C GLU A 468 -22.36 1.63 6.13
N GLN A 469 -22.02 1.00 4.99
CA GLN A 469 -22.80 -0.12 4.46
C GLN A 469 -22.94 -1.27 5.45
N MET A 470 -21.86 -1.62 6.16
CA MET A 470 -21.89 -2.65 7.19
C MET A 470 -22.78 -2.21 8.37
N ALA A 471 -22.67 -0.96 8.82
CA ALA A 471 -23.52 -0.45 9.90
C ALA A 471 -25.01 -0.44 9.52
N GLU A 472 -25.36 -0.06 8.30
CA GLU A 472 -26.74 -0.10 7.79
C GLU A 472 -27.28 -1.54 7.69
N LEU A 473 -26.47 -2.47 7.18
CA LEU A 473 -26.79 -3.89 7.17
C LEU A 473 -27.07 -4.38 8.60
N HIS A 474 -26.13 -4.19 9.52
CA HIS A 474 -26.24 -4.68 10.89
C HIS A 474 -27.37 -3.99 11.69
N THR A 475 -27.73 -2.75 11.34
CA THR A 475 -28.93 -2.08 11.88
C THR A 475 -30.21 -2.79 11.42
N ARG A 476 -30.32 -3.15 10.15
CA ARG A 476 -31.48 -3.92 9.63
C ARG A 476 -31.55 -5.32 10.24
N VAL A 477 -30.41 -5.97 10.43
CA VAL A 477 -30.31 -7.28 11.06
C VAL A 477 -30.81 -7.22 12.50
N LEU A 478 -30.41 -6.22 13.28
CA LEU A 478 -30.89 -6.03 14.65
C LEU A 478 -32.40 -5.78 14.71
N ALA A 479 -32.91 -4.91 13.84
CA ALA A 479 -34.35 -4.66 13.77
C ALA A 479 -35.14 -5.94 13.43
N ARG A 480 -34.61 -6.75 12.50
CA ARG A 480 -35.21 -8.03 12.12
C ARG A 480 -35.12 -9.05 13.25
N TYR A 481 -34.00 -9.12 13.96
CA TYR A 481 -33.85 -9.97 15.14
C TYR A 481 -34.88 -9.64 16.21
N GLU A 482 -35.08 -8.36 16.56
CA GLU A 482 -36.08 -7.96 17.56
C GLU A 482 -37.51 -8.31 17.09
N GLN A 483 -37.80 -8.16 15.81
CA GLN A 483 -39.08 -8.60 15.24
C GLN A 483 -39.28 -10.12 15.35
N LEU A 484 -38.24 -10.92 15.01
CA LEU A 484 -38.29 -12.37 15.13
C LEU A 484 -38.49 -12.78 16.59
N LYS A 485 -37.69 -12.22 17.50
CA LYS A 485 -37.78 -12.48 18.94
C LYS A 485 -39.16 -12.16 19.51
N ALA A 486 -39.77 -11.04 19.11
CA ALA A 486 -41.13 -10.70 19.52
C ALA A 486 -42.17 -11.70 18.99
N GLY A 487 -42.03 -12.15 17.74
CA GLY A 487 -42.90 -13.16 17.13
C GLY A 487 -42.74 -14.57 17.70
N MET A 488 -41.59 -14.89 18.30
CA MET A 488 -41.35 -16.20 18.91
C MET A 488 -42.28 -16.50 20.10
N LYS A 489 -42.88 -15.48 20.71
CA LYS A 489 -43.85 -15.66 21.80
C LYS A 489 -45.06 -16.50 21.40
N ASP A 490 -45.46 -16.45 20.12
CA ASP A 490 -46.59 -17.25 19.60
C ASP A 490 -46.24 -18.74 19.45
N TYR A 491 -44.96 -19.10 19.64
CA TYR A 491 -44.41 -20.45 19.50
C TYR A 491 -43.88 -21.02 20.81
N GLU A 492 -44.35 -20.52 21.96
CA GLU A 492 -43.91 -20.99 23.28
C GLU A 492 -43.98 -22.53 23.39
N GLY A 493 -42.84 -23.17 23.69
CA GLY A 493 -42.67 -24.63 23.75
C GLY A 493 -42.40 -25.34 22.41
N ARG A 494 -42.33 -24.62 21.28
CA ARG A 494 -41.93 -25.12 19.95
C ARG A 494 -41.00 -24.16 19.21
N GLU A 495 -40.19 -23.42 19.95
CA GLU A 495 -39.35 -22.35 19.44
C GLU A 495 -38.31 -22.89 18.45
N THR A 496 -37.66 -24.00 18.79
CA THR A 496 -36.65 -24.66 17.93
C THR A 496 -37.25 -25.07 16.59
N GLU A 497 -38.48 -25.62 16.58
CA GLU A 497 -39.17 -26.01 15.35
C GLU A 497 -39.53 -24.79 14.49
N ALA A 498 -40.02 -23.73 15.12
CA ALA A 498 -40.36 -22.49 14.42
C ALA A 498 -39.12 -21.83 13.81
N LEU A 499 -38.02 -21.75 14.55
CA LEU A 499 -36.74 -21.23 14.04
C LEU A 499 -36.20 -22.12 12.91
N ALA A 500 -36.28 -23.43 13.04
CA ALA A 500 -35.86 -24.37 11.99
C ALA A 500 -36.67 -24.15 10.71
N GLN A 501 -37.99 -24.01 10.84
CA GLN A 501 -38.88 -23.73 9.71
C GLN A 501 -38.53 -22.41 9.02
N MET A 502 -38.27 -21.34 9.80
CA MET A 502 -37.83 -20.05 9.26
C MET A 502 -36.46 -20.13 8.57
N ALA A 503 -35.54 -20.93 9.13
CA ALA A 503 -34.24 -21.24 8.54
C ALA A 503 -34.35 -22.16 7.30
N GLY A 504 -35.55 -22.64 6.95
CA GLY A 504 -35.78 -23.46 5.76
C GLY A 504 -35.56 -24.95 5.95
N ILE A 505 -35.47 -25.38 7.21
CA ILE A 505 -35.41 -26.78 7.58
C ILE A 505 -36.85 -27.27 7.73
N GLN A 506 -37.18 -28.35 7.03
CA GLN A 506 -38.47 -28.99 7.13
C GLN A 506 -38.62 -29.68 8.49
N VAL A 507 -39.63 -29.26 9.24
CA VAL A 507 -40.01 -29.83 10.55
C VAL A 507 -41.45 -30.36 10.56
N ARG A 508 -42.09 -30.41 9.39
CA ARG A 508 -43.43 -30.97 9.17
C ARG A 508 -43.51 -31.58 7.78
N PHE A 509 -44.32 -32.62 7.63
CA PHE A 509 -44.63 -33.16 6.31
C PHE A 509 -45.55 -32.22 5.53
N GLY A 510 -45.33 -32.16 4.21
CA GLY A 510 -46.34 -31.64 3.29
C GLY A 510 -47.62 -32.46 3.38
N SER A 511 -48.72 -31.94 2.83
CA SER A 511 -49.95 -32.74 2.76
C SER A 511 -49.69 -34.06 2.04
N PRO A 512 -50.39 -35.16 2.40
CA PRO A 512 -50.21 -36.44 1.71
C PRO A 512 -50.36 -36.35 0.18
N LEU A 513 -51.18 -35.40 -0.30
CA LEU A 513 -51.34 -35.09 -1.71
C LEU A 513 -50.10 -34.42 -2.31
N ALA A 514 -49.46 -33.49 -1.61
CA ALA A 514 -48.21 -32.85 -2.04
C ALA A 514 -47.06 -33.86 -2.11
N LEU A 515 -47.04 -34.82 -1.18
CA LEU A 515 -46.06 -35.91 -1.17
C LEU A 515 -46.35 -36.99 -2.22
N GLN A 516 -47.48 -36.96 -2.94
CA GLN A 516 -47.74 -37.83 -4.08
C GLN A 516 -47.36 -37.19 -5.42
N ASP A 517 -47.08 -35.88 -5.44
CA ASP A 517 -46.62 -35.20 -6.65
C ASP A 517 -45.23 -35.71 -7.05
N PRO A 518 -45.04 -36.30 -8.25
CA PRO A 518 -43.73 -36.73 -8.73
C PRO A 518 -42.69 -35.60 -8.78
N ASN A 519 -43.11 -34.34 -8.84
CA ASN A 519 -42.20 -33.20 -8.78
C ASN A 519 -41.63 -32.95 -7.38
N SER A 520 -42.30 -33.39 -6.31
CA SER A 520 -41.79 -33.29 -4.94
C SER A 520 -40.52 -34.11 -4.75
N SER A 521 -40.39 -35.24 -5.45
CA SER A 521 -39.20 -36.10 -5.44
C SER A 521 -37.98 -35.52 -6.16
N LYS A 522 -38.16 -34.44 -6.93
CA LYS A 522 -37.05 -33.77 -7.64
C LYS A 522 -36.34 -32.74 -6.77
N ARG A 523 -36.94 -32.33 -5.65
CA ARG A 523 -36.39 -31.33 -4.75
C ARG A 523 -35.72 -32.00 -3.56
N VAL A 524 -34.53 -31.51 -3.25
CA VAL A 524 -33.78 -31.89 -2.04
C VAL A 524 -33.88 -30.71 -1.11
N ASP A 525 -34.54 -30.90 0.03
CA ASP A 525 -34.71 -29.90 1.07
C ASP A 525 -34.01 -30.37 2.34
N LEU A 526 -33.50 -29.43 3.15
CA LEU A 526 -33.00 -29.78 4.49
C LEU A 526 -34.20 -30.18 5.36
N MET A 527 -34.12 -31.32 6.02
CA MET A 527 -35.15 -31.82 6.93
C MET A 527 -34.54 -32.20 8.26
N MET A 528 -35.24 -31.86 9.34
CA MET A 528 -34.92 -32.30 10.68
C MET A 528 -35.54 -33.67 10.91
N VAL A 529 -34.73 -34.65 11.29
CA VAL A 529 -35.15 -36.04 11.51
C VAL A 529 -34.63 -36.54 12.85
N HIS A 530 -35.45 -37.34 13.52
CA HIS A 530 -35.03 -38.14 14.66
C HIS A 530 -35.09 -39.61 14.29
N VAL A 531 -33.95 -40.28 14.35
CA VAL A 531 -33.81 -41.69 13.97
C VAL A 531 -33.98 -42.56 15.20
N THR A 532 -34.95 -43.46 15.18
CA THR A 532 -35.28 -44.35 16.31
C THR A 532 -34.72 -45.77 16.16
N GLY A 533 -34.43 -46.17 14.92
CA GLY A 533 -33.96 -47.50 14.61
C GLY A 533 -33.68 -47.72 13.12
N LYS A 534 -33.29 -48.95 12.80
CA LYS A 534 -33.05 -49.42 11.44
C LYS A 534 -33.85 -50.70 11.23
N SER A 535 -34.67 -50.70 10.18
CA SER A 535 -35.54 -51.81 9.79
C SER A 535 -35.25 -52.19 8.34
N GLY A 536 -34.43 -53.23 8.16
CA GLY A 536 -33.96 -53.66 6.84
C GLY A 536 -33.12 -52.59 6.15
N ASP A 537 -33.60 -52.11 5.00
CA ASP A 537 -32.93 -51.12 4.15
C ASP A 537 -33.28 -49.66 4.49
N PHE A 538 -34.09 -49.43 5.54
CA PHE A 538 -34.58 -48.11 5.93
C PHE A 538 -34.26 -47.80 7.38
N TYR A 539 -34.11 -46.51 7.70
CA TYR A 539 -34.09 -46.00 9.07
C TYR A 539 -35.49 -45.53 9.46
N ASP A 540 -35.95 -45.92 10.64
CA ASP A 540 -37.25 -45.52 11.18
C ASP A 540 -37.12 -44.14 11.82
N ILE A 541 -37.94 -43.20 11.37
CA ILE A 541 -38.01 -41.85 11.94
C ILE A 541 -39.36 -41.62 12.61
N ASP A 542 -39.37 -40.91 13.73
CA ASP A 542 -40.58 -40.50 14.45
C ASP A 542 -40.85 -38.99 14.38
N PHE A 543 -39.86 -38.19 13.97
CA PHE A 543 -39.97 -36.77 13.67
C PHE A 543 -39.51 -36.47 12.23
N PRO A 544 -40.18 -35.58 11.45
CA PRO A 544 -41.34 -34.73 11.77
C PRO A 544 -42.66 -35.44 12.08
N ALA A 545 -42.80 -36.67 11.63
CA ALA A 545 -43.79 -37.64 12.05
C ALA A 545 -43.26 -39.04 11.71
N LYS A 546 -44.01 -40.09 12.05
CA LYS A 546 -43.62 -41.47 11.70
C LYS A 546 -43.39 -41.63 10.19
N GLY A 547 -42.19 -42.06 9.83
CA GLY A 547 -41.73 -42.16 8.45
C GLY A 547 -40.52 -43.09 8.30
N ARG A 548 -40.01 -43.18 7.07
CA ARG A 548 -38.81 -43.96 6.71
C ARG A 548 -37.78 -43.06 6.05
N LEU A 549 -36.51 -43.26 6.37
CA LEU A 549 -35.37 -42.60 5.74
C LEU A 549 -34.49 -43.65 5.06
N MET A 550 -34.39 -43.58 3.74
CA MET A 550 -33.40 -44.30 2.93
C MET A 550 -32.13 -43.47 2.85
N SER A 551 -30.98 -44.09 3.12
CA SER A 551 -29.70 -43.45 2.89
C SER A 551 -28.63 -44.45 2.46
N ASN A 552 -27.67 -43.95 1.69
CA ASN A 552 -26.41 -44.63 1.37
C ASN A 552 -25.38 -44.53 2.51
N GLN A 553 -25.68 -43.81 3.60
CA GLN A 553 -24.83 -43.66 4.77
C GLN A 553 -25.45 -44.28 6.02
N GLU A 554 -24.64 -44.43 7.06
CA GLU A 554 -25.08 -44.94 8.36
C GLU A 554 -25.59 -43.82 9.26
N PHE A 555 -26.67 -44.10 10.00
CA PHE A 555 -27.26 -43.22 11.00
C PHE A 555 -27.30 -43.94 12.34
N GLU A 556 -26.93 -43.24 13.41
CA GLU A 556 -27.17 -43.65 14.79
C GLU A 556 -28.55 -43.19 15.27
N LYS A 557 -29.00 -43.66 16.43
CA LYS A 557 -30.32 -43.33 17.00
C LYS A 557 -30.33 -41.96 17.66
N GLU A 558 -30.23 -40.92 16.84
CA GLU A 558 -30.05 -39.54 17.27
C GLU A 558 -30.82 -38.55 16.36
N TRP A 559 -30.73 -37.27 16.68
CA TRP A 559 -31.26 -36.16 15.89
C TRP A 559 -30.30 -35.74 14.76
N TYR A 560 -30.85 -35.37 13.60
CA TYR A 560 -30.06 -34.90 12.44
C TYR A 560 -30.80 -33.81 11.67
N VAL A 561 -30.03 -32.91 11.03
CA VAL A 561 -30.50 -32.05 9.94
C VAL A 561 -29.82 -32.51 8.66
N VAL A 562 -30.58 -33.08 7.73
CA VAL A 562 -30.02 -33.72 6.53
C VAL A 562 -30.78 -33.30 5.27
N PRO A 563 -30.10 -33.13 4.13
CA PRO A 563 -30.74 -32.93 2.85
C PRO A 563 -31.43 -34.22 2.40
N VAL A 564 -32.73 -34.16 2.18
CA VAL A 564 -33.56 -35.30 1.78
C VAL A 564 -34.48 -34.93 0.63
N ALA A 565 -34.81 -35.93 -0.19
CA ALA A 565 -35.86 -35.84 -1.19
C ALA A 565 -36.99 -36.81 -0.83
N ASN A 566 -38.23 -36.43 -1.09
CA ASN A 566 -39.38 -37.34 -0.95
C ASN A 566 -39.29 -38.48 -1.98
N VAL A 567 -39.71 -39.69 -1.64
CA VAL A 567 -39.79 -40.83 -2.58
C VAL A 567 -41.25 -41.05 -3.00
N THR A 568 -41.53 -40.90 -4.29
CA THR A 568 -42.87 -41.11 -4.87
C THR A 568 -42.92 -42.28 -5.86
N PRO A 569 -44.00 -43.10 -5.84
CA PRO A 569 -45.02 -43.20 -4.79
C PRO A 569 -44.45 -43.81 -3.50
N TYR A 570 -45.19 -43.75 -2.38
CA TYR A 570 -44.78 -44.40 -1.13
C TYR A 570 -44.46 -45.90 -1.35
N LEU A 571 -43.30 -46.35 -0.87
CA LEU A 571 -42.89 -47.76 -0.84
C LEU A 571 -43.58 -48.47 0.36
N PRO A 572 -43.76 -49.81 0.33
CA PRO A 572 -45.00 -50.55 0.63
C PRO A 572 -45.73 -50.16 1.92
N LEU A 573 -47.07 -50.33 1.86
CA LEU A 573 -48.02 -50.09 2.96
C LEU A 573 -47.62 -50.88 4.21
N ASP A 574 -47.62 -50.19 5.35
CA ASP A 574 -47.51 -50.81 6.67
C ASP A 574 -48.91 -50.84 7.28
N ASP A 575 -49.43 -52.03 7.60
CA ASP A 575 -50.81 -52.22 8.06
C ASP A 575 -51.88 -51.47 7.22
N GLY A 576 -51.70 -51.41 5.90
CA GLY A 576 -52.62 -50.74 4.98
C GLY A 576 -52.55 -49.21 4.97
N ARG A 577 -51.57 -48.59 5.66
CA ARG A 577 -51.33 -47.14 5.66
C ARG A 577 -50.07 -46.79 4.87
N ALA A 578 -50.14 -45.70 4.11
CA ALA A 578 -48.98 -45.17 3.42
C ALA A 578 -48.05 -44.46 4.41
N ILE A 579 -46.81 -44.94 4.52
CA ILE A 579 -45.78 -44.32 5.36
C ILE A 579 -44.86 -43.46 4.48
N PRO A 580 -44.65 -42.17 4.83
CA PRO A 580 -43.76 -41.31 4.07
C PRO A 580 -42.33 -41.82 4.09
N THR A 581 -41.72 -41.87 2.91
CA THR A 581 -40.35 -42.36 2.72
C THR A 581 -39.51 -41.26 2.08
N PHE A 582 -38.38 -40.95 2.70
CA PHE A 582 -37.43 -39.93 2.25
C PHE A 582 -36.12 -40.58 1.85
N ARG A 583 -35.40 -39.95 0.93
CA ARG A 583 -34.08 -40.38 0.47
C ARG A 583 -33.05 -39.31 0.77
N GLY A 584 -32.11 -39.60 1.65
CA GLY A 584 -30.93 -38.80 1.93
C GLY A 584 -29.69 -39.41 1.27
N ASN A 585 -29.39 -39.00 0.04
CA ASN A 585 -28.15 -39.39 -0.65
C ASN A 585 -27.02 -38.47 -0.20
N LEU A 586 -26.27 -38.89 0.83
CA LEU A 586 -25.28 -38.07 1.50
C LEU A 586 -23.86 -38.44 1.02
N PRO A 587 -23.00 -37.45 0.74
CA PRO A 587 -21.61 -37.70 0.31
C PRO A 587 -20.73 -38.27 1.43
N PHE A 588 -21.08 -38.00 2.69
CA PHE A 588 -20.40 -38.47 3.89
C PHE A 588 -21.42 -38.78 4.99
N ALA A 589 -21.02 -39.57 5.99
CA ALA A 589 -21.85 -39.87 7.15
C ALA A 589 -22.28 -38.56 7.85
N PRO A 590 -23.58 -38.38 8.15
CA PRO A 590 -24.08 -37.16 8.76
C PRO A 590 -23.62 -37.02 10.20
N GLU A 591 -23.36 -35.78 10.63
CA GLU A 591 -23.09 -35.48 12.03
C GLU A 591 -24.42 -35.43 12.82
N ALA A 592 -24.50 -36.21 13.90
CA ALA A 592 -25.62 -36.12 14.84
C ALA A 592 -25.63 -34.75 15.52
N CYS A 593 -26.83 -34.25 15.76
CA CYS A 593 -27.05 -33.03 16.54
C CYS A 593 -26.65 -33.26 17.99
N LYS A 594 -26.13 -32.21 18.63
CA LYS A 594 -25.68 -32.28 20.04
C LYS A 594 -26.81 -32.09 21.03
N GLN A 595 -27.94 -31.55 20.58
CA GLN A 595 -29.11 -31.28 21.39
C GLN A 595 -30.36 -31.84 20.72
N ASP A 596 -31.37 -32.14 21.55
CA ASP A 596 -32.69 -32.56 21.07
C ASP A 596 -33.27 -31.53 20.10
N HIS A 597 -34.02 -32.02 19.12
CA HIS A 597 -34.58 -31.20 18.03
C HIS A 597 -33.53 -30.39 17.26
N CYS A 598 -32.25 -30.82 17.29
CA CYS A 598 -31.15 -30.10 16.65
C CYS A 598 -31.08 -28.62 17.06
N ALA A 599 -31.39 -28.30 18.32
CA ALA A 599 -31.33 -26.94 18.83
C ALA A 599 -29.93 -26.31 18.67
N ASP A 600 -28.86 -27.12 18.59
CA ASP A 600 -27.50 -26.66 18.34
C ASP A 600 -27.22 -26.27 16.87
N LYS A 601 -28.10 -26.64 15.94
CA LYS A 601 -27.99 -26.34 14.50
C LYS A 601 -29.01 -25.30 14.03
N VAL A 602 -29.82 -24.76 14.95
CA VAL A 602 -30.90 -23.83 14.67
C VAL A 602 -30.74 -22.59 15.56
N SER A 603 -30.66 -21.41 14.96
CA SER A 603 -30.52 -20.16 15.70
C SER A 603 -31.17 -18.99 14.96
N PHE A 604 -31.41 -17.88 15.66
CA PHE A 604 -31.77 -16.62 14.99
C PHE A 604 -30.74 -16.23 13.93
N GLY A 605 -29.45 -16.46 14.21
CA GLY A 605 -28.37 -16.27 13.25
C GLY A 605 -28.56 -17.07 11.98
N ALA A 606 -28.93 -18.36 12.07
CA ALA A 606 -29.21 -19.19 10.89
C ALA A 606 -30.40 -18.67 10.05
N VAL A 607 -31.46 -18.17 10.70
CA VAL A 607 -32.60 -17.55 10.02
C VAL A 607 -32.17 -16.26 9.30
N LEU A 608 -31.43 -15.39 10.00
CA LEU A 608 -30.95 -14.12 9.46
C LEU A 608 -29.93 -14.33 8.33
N ALA A 609 -29.03 -15.31 8.44
CA ALA A 609 -28.07 -15.65 7.39
C ALA A 609 -28.79 -16.04 6.09
N ARG A 610 -29.90 -16.77 6.19
CA ARG A 610 -30.74 -17.12 5.03
C ARG A 610 -31.44 -15.88 4.42
N GLU A 611 -31.91 -14.95 5.24
CA GLU A 611 -32.62 -13.76 4.77
C GLU A 611 -31.69 -12.70 4.17
N PHE A 612 -30.53 -12.44 4.79
CA PHE A 612 -29.59 -11.40 4.38
C PHE A 612 -28.48 -11.88 3.43
N GLY A 613 -28.35 -13.20 3.26
CA GLY A 613 -27.41 -13.82 2.32
C GLY A 613 -26.00 -14.04 2.88
N PRO A 614 -25.15 -14.80 2.17
CA PRO A 614 -23.84 -15.22 2.65
C PRO A 614 -22.84 -14.07 2.81
N ASP A 615 -22.98 -12.99 2.04
CA ASP A 615 -22.08 -11.82 2.08
C ASP A 615 -22.36 -10.90 3.29
N SER A 616 -23.39 -11.21 4.09
CA SER A 616 -23.78 -10.41 5.26
C SER A 616 -22.87 -10.63 6.48
N GLY A 617 -22.02 -11.67 6.46
CA GLY A 617 -21.20 -12.05 7.62
C GLY A 617 -22.02 -12.60 8.80
N ILE A 618 -23.28 -12.96 8.57
CA ILE A 618 -24.17 -13.56 9.56
C ILE A 618 -24.12 -15.08 9.39
N ASP A 619 -23.97 -15.79 10.50
CA ASP A 619 -23.96 -17.25 10.53
C ASP A 619 -24.74 -17.80 11.74
N PHE A 620 -24.64 -19.10 11.99
CA PHE A 620 -25.32 -19.76 13.10
C PHE A 620 -24.82 -19.30 14.48
N SER A 621 -23.60 -18.74 14.56
CA SER A 621 -22.94 -18.25 15.78
C SER A 621 -23.21 -16.77 16.07
N TRP A 622 -23.86 -16.06 15.14
CA TRP A 622 -24.19 -14.66 15.27
C TRP A 622 -25.01 -14.36 16.54
N THR A 623 -24.70 -13.25 17.19
CA THR A 623 -25.46 -12.69 18.32
C THR A 623 -25.77 -11.20 18.10
N PRO A 624 -26.77 -10.63 18.79
CA PRO A 624 -27.08 -9.20 18.69
C PRO A 624 -25.90 -8.30 19.01
N GLU A 625 -25.03 -8.71 19.93
CA GLU A 625 -23.83 -7.98 20.33
C GLU A 625 -22.86 -7.81 19.15
N VAL A 626 -22.75 -8.81 18.28
CA VAL A 626 -21.92 -8.74 17.06
C VAL A 626 -22.41 -7.61 16.16
N SER A 627 -23.70 -7.57 15.83
CA SER A 627 -24.26 -6.47 15.03
C SER A 627 -24.15 -5.12 15.73
N GLN A 628 -24.33 -5.08 17.05
CA GLN A 628 -24.22 -3.84 17.83
C GLN A 628 -22.79 -3.27 17.80
N GLN A 629 -21.76 -4.11 17.74
CA GLN A 629 -20.38 -3.68 17.61
C GLN A 629 -20.15 -2.89 16.31
N TYR A 630 -20.66 -3.38 15.17
CA TYR A 630 -20.54 -2.67 13.88
C TYR A 630 -21.24 -1.30 13.91
N VAL A 631 -22.45 -1.24 14.47
CA VAL A 631 -23.22 0.00 14.61
C VAL A 631 -22.49 0.99 15.54
N ASN A 632 -21.97 0.53 16.67
CA ASN A 632 -21.25 1.37 17.62
C ASN A 632 -19.91 1.85 17.04
N ALA A 633 -19.19 1.00 16.32
CA ALA A 633 -17.93 1.36 15.66
C ALA A 633 -18.14 2.50 14.65
N TRP A 634 -19.18 2.41 13.82
CA TRP A 634 -19.54 3.48 12.88
C TRP A 634 -19.95 4.77 13.60
N LYS A 635 -20.79 4.69 14.65
CA LYS A 635 -21.17 5.86 15.45
C LYS A 635 -19.96 6.56 16.06
N ASN A 636 -19.05 5.81 16.68
CA ASN A 636 -17.84 6.35 17.29
C ASN A 636 -16.91 6.98 16.24
N ALA A 637 -16.74 6.34 15.07
CA ALA A 637 -15.96 6.88 13.97
C ALA A 637 -16.59 8.16 13.39
N SER A 638 -17.92 8.23 13.32
CA SER A 638 -18.64 9.42 12.85
C SER A 638 -18.59 10.57 13.86
N ALA A 639 -18.62 10.28 15.16
CA ALA A 639 -18.57 11.27 16.23
C ALA A 639 -17.19 11.94 16.39
N GLN A 640 -16.09 11.26 16.05
CA GLN A 640 -14.74 11.86 16.08
C GLN A 640 -14.51 12.95 15.01
N ILE A 641 -15.47 13.15 14.11
CA ILE A 641 -15.39 14.10 12.99
C ILE A 641 -16.22 15.37 13.26
N GLN A 642 -17.19 15.30 14.16
CA GLN A 642 -17.93 16.47 14.67
C GLN A 642 -17.13 17.16 15.77
#